data_AF-A0A1V6EY68-F1
#
_entry.id   AF-A0A1V6EY68-F1
#
_cell.length_a   1.000
_cell.length_b   1.000
_cell.length_c   1.000
_cell.angle_alpha   90.00
_cell.angle_beta   90.00
_cell.angle_gamma   90.00
#
_symmetry.space_group_name_H-M   'P 1'
#
loop_
_entity.id
_entity.type
_entity.pdbx_description
1 polymer ?
#
loop_
_entity_poly.entity_id
_entity_poly.type
_entity_poly.pdbx_seq_one_letter_code
_entity_poly.pdbx_strand_id
1 'polypeptide(L)'
;MCHSKSDMFFTFMITLIICFLIDFKVNAEIEPLNSAYQTSTSDDIYFIYHVDYKYVNRLLLVGVSWKPHSNDIIGQITYGGRPLLPVGRASGNGLIVDLYYLVNPPVGDMLLAVDFLSTHRGACVGAVTFAGVNQTTPLGSFIGTHGSGVRPLLTIASNANDVVLDTLVTDKNTDLAMDPGQLELWKLNQNVDTIRAGGSWKDASTTGTTTQMGWNLNAAKNWVIGGISIKPVICNDGVDCTTETYSMEQGCIYTPNASLCADGISCTTDVCDPVQGCQHTPDNGACNDSIACTTDTCDPVQGCQHVPSNGACNDSIACTTDTCDPAEGCKHTPDHGMCTDSIACTTDTCNPAVGCTHTPNNSACNDGIPCTTDTCNPATGCTHTPNNSACTDSIACTADTCDPVEGCKHTPDNNACNDSIACTTDTCNPAVGCTHTPNNSACADSIPCTTDTCDPTEGCRHTPNHSACNDSIPCTTDTCSPTEGCRHTPNNGACNDSIPCTTDTCSPTEGCKHTPNNSACNDSIACTTDTCNPTEGCENTPNNSACNDSIACTTDTCDPAEGCKYTPNHSACNDGVACTTDTCSPTEGCKHTPSNTACNDGIACTTDTCDPATGCKHTPNNSVCNDGIACTTDTCDPATGCKHTPNNTVCNDGNVCNGIETCDPDDGCQSGTPLSCNDGNLCTVDTCNPVTGCANTPKNCQDGNPCTNDYCNPLTGACVHEYICEGEGEDEGEGEYPGEGEGEGECSMGFALEITPNPAESGDDVYFTVVELLGSCSSGILQYEWKWRPEDKHGNDFEVIPDACNSSEYTLEDADSSDTGTYVCTVSDDSDSFATAPVFLRVFLNIPVVALAGMGLLVTIIAVTGKHMLRKR
;
A
#
# COMPACT_ATOMS: atom_id res chain seq x y z
N MET A 1 53.52 -0.59 9.24
CA MET A 1 52.38 0.17 8.67
C MET A 1 51.59 -0.76 7.76
N CYS A 2 50.28 -0.52 7.60
CA CYS A 2 49.33 -1.32 6.81
C CYS A 2 48.90 -2.68 7.40
N HIS A 3 48.08 -2.60 8.46
CA HIS A 3 46.90 -3.47 8.64
C HIS A 3 45.73 -2.56 9.07
N SER A 4 44.49 -3.05 8.93
CA SER A 4 43.22 -2.33 9.10
C SER A 4 42.88 -1.27 8.03
N LYS A 5 42.00 -1.67 7.09
CA LYS A 5 41.08 -0.77 6.37
C LYS A 5 39.85 -1.48 5.74
N SER A 6 39.57 -2.72 6.12
CA SER A 6 38.53 -3.56 5.48
C SER A 6 37.24 -3.68 6.31
N ASP A 7 37.34 -3.72 7.65
CA ASP A 7 36.17 -3.98 8.51
C ASP A 7 35.21 -2.78 8.60
N MET A 8 35.68 -1.56 8.34
CA MET A 8 34.90 -0.33 8.53
C MET A 8 33.86 -0.08 7.42
N PHE A 9 34.00 -0.72 6.25
CA PHE A 9 33.01 -0.62 5.16
C PHE A 9 31.86 -1.60 5.31
N PHE A 10 32.11 -2.79 5.86
CA PHE A 10 31.08 -3.82 6.05
C PHE A 10 30.08 -3.41 7.14
N THR A 11 30.58 -2.83 8.24
CA THR A 11 29.71 -2.31 9.31
C THR A 11 28.83 -1.15 8.83
N PHE A 12 29.36 -0.24 8.00
CA PHE A 12 28.58 0.92 7.50
C PHE A 12 27.46 0.53 6.53
N MET A 13 27.68 -0.47 5.66
CA MET A 13 26.64 -1.01 4.79
C MET A 13 25.52 -1.70 5.57
N ILE A 14 25.84 -2.46 6.62
CA ILE A 14 24.84 -3.10 7.47
C ILE A 14 24.00 -2.05 8.21
N THR A 15 24.60 -0.96 8.72
CA THR A 15 23.83 0.12 9.36
C THR A 15 22.94 0.89 8.38
N LEU A 16 23.32 1.00 7.10
CA LEU A 16 22.49 1.67 6.09
C LEU A 16 21.30 0.80 5.63
N ILE A 17 21.49 -0.51 5.52
CA ILE A 17 20.42 -1.47 5.16
C ILE A 17 19.40 -1.62 6.29
N ILE A 18 19.82 -1.55 7.56
CA ILE A 18 18.92 -1.52 8.73
C ILE A 18 18.02 -0.27 8.71
N CYS A 19 18.42 0.81 8.04
CA CYS A 19 17.58 2.02 7.91
C CYS A 19 16.47 1.92 6.84
N PHE A 20 16.47 0.85 6.04
CA PHE A 20 15.44 0.55 5.03
C PHE A 20 14.70 -0.77 5.27
N LEU A 21 15.01 -1.47 6.35
CA LEU A 21 14.05 -2.40 6.94
C LEU A 21 12.98 -1.54 7.63
N ILE A 22 11.79 -1.50 7.04
CA ILE A 22 10.59 -1.07 7.75
C ILE A 22 10.52 -1.97 8.98
N ASP A 23 10.61 -1.37 10.17
CA ASP A 23 10.63 -2.09 11.44
C ASP A 23 9.19 -2.57 11.71
N PHE A 24 8.81 -3.68 11.06
CA PHE A 24 7.49 -4.28 11.09
C PHE A 24 7.23 -4.89 12.47
N LYS A 25 7.00 -4.01 13.44
CA LYS A 25 6.58 -4.34 14.80
C LYS A 25 5.13 -4.82 14.78
N VAL A 26 4.84 -5.85 15.58
CA VAL A 26 3.48 -6.43 15.76
C VAL A 26 2.52 -5.42 16.42
N ASN A 27 3.06 -4.43 17.13
CA ASN A 27 2.32 -3.32 17.70
C ASN A 27 2.85 -2.00 17.12
N ALA A 28 1.95 -1.02 16.95
CA ALA A 28 2.36 0.32 16.58
C ALA A 28 3.26 0.96 17.65
N GLU A 29 4.28 1.67 17.20
CA GLU A 29 5.03 2.61 18.03
C GLU A 29 4.30 3.97 17.97
N ILE A 30 4.01 4.56 19.13
CA ILE A 30 3.29 5.84 19.19
C ILE A 30 4.31 6.97 19.04
N GLU A 31 4.25 7.68 17.91
CA GLU A 31 5.11 8.83 17.65
C GLU A 31 4.32 10.14 17.71
N PRO A 32 4.80 11.17 18.44
CA PRO A 32 4.29 12.54 18.29
C PRO A 32 4.75 13.13 16.97
N LEU A 33 3.81 13.56 16.14
CA LEU A 33 4.08 14.13 14.83
C LEU A 33 4.51 15.60 14.93
N ASN A 34 3.67 16.39 15.59
CA ASN A 34 3.86 17.82 15.74
C ASN A 34 3.12 18.34 16.97
N SER A 35 3.66 19.38 17.59
CA SER A 35 3.03 20.10 18.69
C SER A 35 3.08 21.61 18.47
N ALA A 36 2.10 22.32 19.03
CA ALA A 36 2.03 23.77 19.02
C ALA A 36 1.32 24.24 20.31
N TYR A 37 1.50 25.50 20.67
CA TYR A 37 0.74 26.08 21.78
C TYR A 37 0.48 27.57 21.56
N GLN A 38 -0.59 28.06 22.17
CA GLN A 38 -0.88 29.49 22.25
C GLN A 38 -1.37 29.86 23.65
N THR A 39 -1.25 31.13 23.99
CA THR A 39 -1.55 31.67 25.32
C THR A 39 -2.40 32.93 25.23
N SER A 40 -3.28 33.12 26.20
CA SER A 40 -4.08 34.32 26.37
C SER A 40 -4.09 34.75 27.83
N THR A 41 -4.28 36.04 28.09
CA THR A 41 -4.37 36.62 29.44
C THR A 41 -5.83 36.81 29.89
N SER A 42 -6.75 37.15 28.99
CA SER A 42 -8.19 37.37 29.29
C SER A 42 -9.19 36.70 28.35
N ASP A 43 -8.78 36.40 27.11
CA ASP A 43 -9.68 36.14 25.97
C ASP A 43 -9.58 34.70 25.45
N ASP A 44 -10.51 34.29 24.58
CA ASP A 44 -10.53 32.98 23.95
C ASP A 44 -9.28 32.70 23.08
N ILE A 45 -8.95 31.41 22.90
CA ILE A 45 -7.72 30.99 22.22
C ILE A 45 -8.04 30.30 20.89
N TYR A 46 -7.64 30.97 19.81
CA TYR A 46 -7.81 30.52 18.43
C TYR A 46 -6.46 30.48 17.71
N PHE A 47 -6.10 29.35 17.11
CA PHE A 47 -4.92 29.26 16.24
C PHE A 47 -5.05 28.17 15.18
N ILE A 48 -4.32 28.33 14.08
CA ILE A 48 -4.22 27.30 13.04
C ILE A 48 -3.28 26.19 13.53
N TYR A 49 -3.74 24.94 13.44
CA TYR A 49 -2.98 23.76 13.79
C TYR A 49 -2.99 22.76 12.64
N HIS A 50 -1.80 22.32 12.24
CA HIS A 50 -1.59 21.34 11.18
C HIS A 50 -1.77 19.91 11.71
N VAL A 51 -2.44 19.04 10.96
CA VAL A 51 -2.40 17.59 11.16
C VAL A 51 -1.88 16.94 9.88
N ASP A 52 -0.75 16.24 9.98
CA ASP A 52 -0.10 15.63 8.81
C ASP A 52 -1.03 14.58 8.15
N TYR A 53 -1.12 14.65 6.81
CA TYR A 53 -1.91 13.75 5.99
C TYR A 53 -1.28 12.37 5.80
N LYS A 54 0.03 12.26 6.05
CA LYS A 54 0.83 11.07 5.76
C LYS A 54 0.48 9.87 6.65
N TYR A 55 0.04 10.11 7.88
CA TYR A 55 -0.08 9.07 8.92
C TYR A 55 -1.53 8.71 9.21
N VAL A 56 -1.79 7.43 9.49
CA VAL A 56 -3.12 6.93 9.92
C VAL A 56 -3.16 6.65 11.42
N ASN A 57 -4.35 6.30 11.93
CA ASN A 57 -4.60 6.05 13.36
C ASN A 57 -4.12 7.20 14.27
N ARG A 58 -4.49 8.42 13.87
CA ARG A 58 -4.09 9.67 14.53
C ARG A 58 -4.91 9.92 15.81
N LEU A 59 -4.30 10.60 16.77
CA LEU A 59 -4.96 11.15 17.97
C LEU A 59 -4.48 12.59 18.17
N LEU A 60 -5.40 13.56 18.09
CA LEU A 60 -5.14 14.92 18.56
C LEU A 60 -5.45 14.97 20.05
N LEU A 61 -4.47 15.41 20.86
CA LEU A 61 -4.64 15.73 22.28
C LEU A 61 -4.42 17.23 22.50
N VAL A 62 -5.30 17.83 23.30
CA VAL A 62 -5.26 19.26 23.66
C VAL A 62 -5.25 19.38 25.18
N GLY A 63 -4.19 19.96 25.72
CA GLY A 63 -4.04 20.29 27.14
C GLY A 63 -4.26 21.77 27.39
N VAL A 64 -5.19 22.11 28.27
CA VAL A 64 -5.49 23.49 28.67
C VAL A 64 -5.04 23.71 30.11
N SER A 65 -3.97 24.49 30.28
CA SER A 65 -3.35 24.84 31.55
C SER A 65 -3.67 26.29 31.89
N TRP A 66 -4.56 26.54 32.86
CA TRP A 66 -5.19 27.86 33.02
C TRP A 66 -5.55 28.25 34.46
N LYS A 67 -5.90 29.53 34.62
CA LYS A 67 -6.25 30.15 35.91
C LYS A 67 -7.54 30.97 35.79
N PRO A 68 -8.70 30.45 36.23
CA PRO A 68 -9.98 31.16 36.12
C PRO A 68 -10.07 32.39 37.03
N HIS A 69 -11.06 33.26 36.82
CA HIS A 69 -11.44 34.30 37.79
C HIS A 69 -12.45 33.78 38.82
N SER A 70 -13.36 32.89 38.41
CA SER A 70 -14.50 32.35 39.15
C SER A 70 -14.47 30.79 39.14
N ASN A 71 -15.58 30.10 39.39
CA ASN A 71 -15.72 28.64 39.28
C ASN A 71 -15.89 28.18 37.82
N ASP A 72 -15.07 28.73 36.93
CA ASP A 72 -15.36 28.75 35.50
C ASP A 72 -15.08 27.39 34.81
N ILE A 73 -15.74 27.20 33.67
CA ILE A 73 -15.59 26.02 32.81
C ILE A 73 -15.26 26.45 31.38
N ILE A 74 -14.55 25.59 30.67
CA ILE A 74 -14.36 25.72 29.22
C ILE A 74 -15.70 25.36 28.57
N GLY A 75 -16.14 26.16 27.59
CA GLY A 75 -17.41 25.98 26.90
C GLY A 75 -17.32 24.87 25.86
N GLN A 76 -16.47 25.08 24.85
CA GLN A 76 -16.22 24.13 23.78
C GLN A 76 -14.75 24.17 23.35
N ILE A 77 -14.25 23.03 22.88
CA ILE A 77 -13.00 22.95 22.14
C ILE A 77 -13.31 22.29 20.79
N THR A 78 -12.92 22.92 19.68
CA THR A 78 -13.10 22.34 18.35
C THR A 78 -11.83 22.36 17.51
N TYR A 79 -11.69 21.38 16.63
CA TYR A 79 -10.67 21.35 15.59
C TYR A 79 -11.35 21.18 14.23
N GLY A 80 -11.22 22.16 13.34
CA GLY A 80 -11.96 22.19 12.06
C GLY A 80 -13.48 22.14 12.27
N GLY A 81 -13.99 22.78 13.32
CA GLY A 81 -15.40 22.74 13.74
C GLY A 81 -15.85 21.43 14.41
N ARG A 82 -15.02 20.39 14.47
CA ARG A 82 -15.35 19.13 15.17
C ARG A 82 -15.07 19.26 16.67
N PRO A 83 -16.04 18.98 17.56
CA PRO A 83 -15.82 19.07 19.01
C PRO A 83 -14.86 17.96 19.50
N LEU A 84 -13.95 18.32 20.40
CA LEU A 84 -13.10 17.37 21.10
C LEU A 84 -13.83 16.78 22.31
N LEU A 85 -13.54 15.51 22.63
CA LEU A 85 -14.07 14.81 23.79
C LEU A 85 -13.23 15.09 25.04
N PRO A 86 -13.82 15.30 26.22
CA PRO A 86 -13.07 15.49 27.46
C PRO A 86 -12.39 14.20 27.92
N VAL A 87 -11.11 14.29 28.30
CA VAL A 87 -10.32 13.22 28.94
C VAL A 87 -10.44 13.31 30.46
N GLY A 88 -10.27 14.51 31.02
CA GLY A 88 -10.33 14.73 32.46
C GLY A 88 -9.86 16.12 32.89
N ARG A 89 -10.23 16.49 34.12
CA ARG A 89 -9.90 17.77 34.78
C ARG A 89 -9.15 17.53 36.08
N ALA A 90 -8.07 18.26 36.29
CA ALA A 90 -7.41 18.44 37.57
C ALA A 90 -7.56 19.88 38.03
N SER A 91 -7.87 20.12 39.30
CA SER A 91 -7.97 21.48 39.85
C SER A 91 -7.48 21.54 41.29
N GLY A 92 -6.96 22.70 41.68
CA GLY A 92 -6.43 22.95 43.02
C GLY A 92 -5.75 24.31 43.12
N ASN A 93 -5.77 24.92 44.30
CA ASN A 93 -5.11 26.21 44.58
C ASN A 93 -5.45 27.35 43.61
N GLY A 94 -6.65 27.32 42.99
CA GLY A 94 -7.09 28.31 42.01
C GLY A 94 -6.48 28.16 40.61
N LEU A 95 -5.88 27.00 40.30
CA LEU A 95 -5.36 26.62 38.99
C LEU A 95 -6.12 25.39 38.47
N ILE A 96 -6.16 25.22 37.15
CA ILE A 96 -6.85 24.11 36.46
C ILE A 96 -5.98 23.57 35.31
N VAL A 97 -6.00 22.24 35.17
CA VAL A 97 -5.56 21.51 33.98
C VAL A 97 -6.76 20.74 33.44
N ASP A 98 -7.04 20.90 32.16
CA ASP A 98 -7.97 20.07 31.39
C ASP A 98 -7.23 19.33 30.27
N LEU A 99 -7.64 18.10 29.96
CA LEU A 99 -7.24 17.37 28.76
C LEU A 99 -8.46 17.01 27.92
N TYR A 100 -8.33 17.16 26.61
CA TYR A 100 -9.34 16.86 25.59
C TYR A 100 -8.70 16.10 24.41
N TYR A 101 -9.47 15.31 23.67
CA TYR A 101 -8.98 14.53 22.53
C TYR A 101 -9.94 14.45 21.34
N LEU A 102 -9.39 14.18 20.16
CA LEU A 102 -10.12 13.77 18.96
C LEU A 102 -9.39 12.60 18.32
N VAL A 103 -10.07 11.47 18.15
CA VAL A 103 -9.61 10.32 17.34
C VAL A 103 -9.79 10.62 15.86
N ASN A 104 -8.84 10.16 15.04
CA ASN A 104 -8.76 10.38 13.60
C ASN A 104 -9.10 11.85 13.20
N PRO A 105 -8.40 12.85 13.76
CA PRO A 105 -8.62 14.26 13.40
C PRO A 105 -8.47 14.45 11.88
N PRO A 106 -9.25 15.35 11.25
CA PRO A 106 -9.01 15.76 9.87
C PRO A 106 -7.56 16.18 9.62
N VAL A 107 -7.12 16.10 8.37
CA VAL A 107 -5.73 16.41 7.97
C VAL A 107 -5.64 17.78 7.29
N GLY A 108 -4.46 18.40 7.34
CA GLY A 108 -4.21 19.75 6.83
C GLY A 108 -4.24 20.82 7.93
N ASP A 109 -4.27 22.08 7.50
CA ASP A 109 -4.34 23.24 8.38
C ASP A 109 -5.79 23.57 8.74
N MET A 110 -6.14 23.50 10.03
CA MET A 110 -7.48 23.87 10.50
C MET A 110 -7.43 24.70 11.78
N LEU A 111 -8.50 25.47 12.01
CA LEU A 111 -8.68 26.23 13.23
C LEU A 111 -8.87 25.28 14.43
N LEU A 112 -8.00 25.41 15.43
CA LEU A 112 -8.21 24.95 16.79
C LEU A 112 -8.76 26.12 17.61
N ALA A 113 -9.98 25.94 18.13
CA ALA A 113 -10.70 26.92 18.92
C ALA A 113 -10.92 26.40 20.35
N VAL A 114 -10.64 27.24 21.35
CA VAL A 114 -10.89 26.99 22.78
C VAL A 114 -11.66 28.18 23.34
N ASP A 115 -12.97 27.97 23.55
CA ASP A 115 -13.90 28.99 24.03
C ASP A 115 -14.07 28.86 25.56
N PHE A 116 -13.78 29.93 26.30
CA PHE A 116 -13.99 30.04 27.75
C PHE A 116 -15.31 30.78 28.01
N LEU A 117 -16.16 30.25 28.90
CA LEU A 117 -17.46 30.89 29.22
C LEU A 117 -17.32 32.14 30.12
N SER A 118 -16.13 32.70 30.25
CA SER A 118 -15.74 33.70 31.25
C SER A 118 -14.31 34.19 31.03
N THR A 119 -13.99 35.42 31.46
CA THR A 119 -12.61 35.91 31.48
C THR A 119 -11.73 35.12 32.44
N HIS A 120 -10.57 34.66 31.99
CA HIS A 120 -9.55 34.05 32.85
C HIS A 120 -8.43 35.05 33.20
N ARG A 121 -7.42 34.62 33.99
CA ARG A 121 -6.22 35.41 34.34
C ARG A 121 -4.96 34.99 33.56
N GLY A 122 -5.10 33.98 32.72
CA GLY A 122 -3.99 33.34 32.02
C GLY A 122 -4.38 31.91 31.64
N ALA A 123 -4.20 31.57 30.37
CA ALA A 123 -4.36 30.24 29.84
C ALA A 123 -3.22 29.91 28.86
N CYS A 124 -2.86 28.64 28.81
CA CYS A 124 -1.97 28.05 27.81
C CYS A 124 -2.66 26.81 27.25
N VAL A 125 -2.93 26.82 25.94
CA VAL A 125 -3.49 25.71 25.20
C VAL A 125 -2.36 25.08 24.41
N GLY A 126 -1.99 23.85 24.75
CA GLY A 126 -1.05 23.04 23.99
C GLY A 126 -1.77 21.95 23.21
N ALA A 127 -1.40 21.76 21.95
CA ALA A 127 -1.93 20.74 21.06
C ALA A 127 -0.79 19.83 20.58
N VAL A 128 -1.06 18.54 20.49
CA VAL A 128 -0.14 17.53 19.93
C VAL A 128 -0.93 16.45 19.18
N THR A 129 -0.39 16.02 18.04
CA THR A 129 -0.93 14.87 17.30
C THR A 129 0.02 13.70 17.44
N PHE A 130 -0.53 12.55 17.80
CA PHE A 130 0.17 11.26 17.79
C PHE A 130 -0.33 10.40 16.64
N ALA A 131 0.55 9.59 16.05
CA ALA A 131 0.19 8.49 15.15
C ALA A 131 0.33 7.14 15.86
N GLY A 132 -0.19 6.06 15.25
CA GLY A 132 -0.07 4.72 15.82
C GLY A 132 -1.00 4.46 17.02
N VAL A 133 -2.03 5.27 17.24
CA VAL A 133 -2.89 5.20 18.44
C VAL A 133 -4.16 4.37 18.20
N ASN A 134 -4.53 3.54 19.18
CA ASN A 134 -5.73 2.72 19.14
C ASN A 134 -7.01 3.57 18.96
N GLN A 135 -7.70 3.43 17.82
CA GLN A 135 -8.86 4.29 17.50
C GLN A 135 -10.15 3.96 18.26
N THR A 136 -10.23 2.82 18.97
CA THR A 136 -11.41 2.42 19.75
C THR A 136 -11.24 2.65 21.25
N THR A 137 -10.03 2.45 21.77
CA THR A 137 -9.68 2.62 23.19
C THR A 137 -8.36 3.40 23.36
N PRO A 138 -8.27 4.63 22.82
CA PRO A 138 -7.00 5.38 22.66
C PRO A 138 -6.28 5.70 23.97
N LEU A 139 -7.00 5.76 25.09
CA LEU A 139 -6.51 6.31 26.35
C LEU A 139 -6.70 5.35 27.53
N GLY A 140 -5.85 5.51 28.54
CA GLY A 140 -6.01 4.91 29.87
C GLY A 140 -6.92 5.75 30.78
N SER A 141 -6.64 5.72 32.09
CA SER A 141 -7.36 6.52 33.08
C SER A 141 -6.63 7.84 33.34
N PHE A 142 -7.33 8.97 33.23
CA PHE A 142 -6.78 10.27 33.62
C PHE A 142 -6.43 10.30 35.11
N ILE A 143 -5.24 10.81 35.44
CA ILE A 143 -4.85 11.09 36.82
C ILE A 143 -4.39 12.53 36.93
N GLY A 144 -4.93 13.24 37.91
CA GLY A 144 -4.56 14.61 38.25
C GLY A 144 -4.22 14.77 39.72
N THR A 145 -3.29 15.67 40.03
CA THR A 145 -2.97 16.06 41.40
C THR A 145 -2.53 17.52 41.48
N HIS A 146 -2.51 18.05 42.70
CA HIS A 146 -2.17 19.45 42.96
C HIS A 146 -1.36 19.58 44.24
N GLY A 147 -0.65 20.69 44.39
CA GLY A 147 0.13 20.93 45.59
C GLY A 147 0.73 22.33 45.67
N SER A 148 1.52 22.53 46.72
CA SER A 148 2.35 23.70 46.93
C SER A 148 3.78 23.24 47.27
N GLY A 149 4.76 23.65 46.47
CA GLY A 149 6.14 23.18 46.60
C GLY A 149 6.93 23.30 45.31
N VAL A 150 8.04 22.56 45.22
CA VAL A 150 8.98 22.58 44.08
C VAL A 150 8.90 21.37 43.15
N ARG A 151 8.04 20.38 43.45
CA ARG A 151 7.97 19.11 42.72
C ARG A 151 6.53 18.68 42.39
N PRO A 152 5.95 19.13 41.27
CA PRO A 152 4.84 18.45 40.61
C PRO A 152 5.26 17.02 40.22
N LEU A 153 4.43 16.02 40.55
CA LEU A 153 4.71 14.62 40.26
C LEU A 153 3.40 13.82 40.12
N LEU A 154 3.32 13.01 39.08
CA LEU A 154 2.28 12.00 38.82
C LEU A 154 2.89 10.61 38.75
N THR A 155 2.07 9.60 39.05
CA THR A 155 2.31 8.19 38.72
C THR A 155 1.06 7.70 37.99
N ILE A 156 1.20 7.40 36.70
CA ILE A 156 0.10 7.08 35.78
C ILE A 156 0.15 5.58 35.48
N ALA A 157 -1.00 4.91 35.45
CA ALA A 157 -1.08 3.50 35.08
C ALA A 157 -0.87 3.34 33.56
N SER A 158 0.08 2.51 33.17
CA SER A 158 0.53 2.36 31.78
C SER A 158 1.11 0.97 31.56
N ASN A 159 0.81 0.36 30.42
CA ASN A 159 1.43 -0.89 29.98
C ASN A 159 2.75 -0.63 29.25
N ALA A 160 3.50 -1.69 28.92
CA ALA A 160 4.58 -1.58 27.94
C ALA A 160 4.01 -1.11 26.59
N ASN A 161 4.76 -0.27 25.89
CA ASN A 161 4.41 0.37 24.60
C ASN A 161 3.28 1.42 24.66
N ASP A 162 2.69 1.72 25.83
CA ASP A 162 1.91 2.95 25.99
C ASP A 162 2.86 4.17 25.91
N VAL A 163 2.37 5.31 25.44
CA VAL A 163 3.02 6.63 25.63
C VAL A 163 2.29 7.38 26.73
N VAL A 164 3.01 8.12 27.59
CA VAL A 164 2.42 8.87 28.70
C VAL A 164 2.66 10.35 28.50
N LEU A 165 1.57 11.13 28.51
CA LEU A 165 1.56 12.58 28.40
C LEU A 165 1.15 13.20 29.74
N ASP A 166 1.80 14.32 30.09
CA ASP A 166 1.35 15.21 31.15
C ASP A 166 1.18 16.67 30.66
N THR A 167 0.38 17.43 31.40
CA THR A 167 0.33 18.88 31.29
C THR A 167 0.23 19.50 32.69
N LEU A 168 0.95 20.60 32.86
CA LEU A 168 1.23 21.29 34.12
C LEU A 168 0.79 22.74 34.02
N VAL A 169 0.30 23.28 35.12
CA VAL A 169 0.16 24.71 35.38
C VAL A 169 0.73 25.06 36.75
N THR A 170 1.39 26.22 36.88
CA THR A 170 1.88 26.77 38.16
C THR A 170 1.60 28.27 38.27
N ASP A 171 1.65 28.81 39.48
CA ASP A 171 1.69 30.26 39.70
C ASP A 171 2.97 30.91 39.11
N LYS A 172 2.84 32.19 38.71
CA LYS A 172 3.86 33.03 38.03
C LYS A 172 5.32 32.89 38.49
N ASN A 173 6.23 33.12 37.54
CA ASN A 173 7.68 33.29 37.73
C ASN A 173 8.34 32.11 38.44
N THR A 174 8.35 30.95 37.78
CA THR A 174 9.25 29.84 38.06
C THR A 174 9.72 29.22 36.75
N ASP A 175 10.95 28.73 36.70
CA ASP A 175 11.43 27.94 35.57
C ASP A 175 10.94 26.50 35.74
N LEU A 176 10.38 25.94 34.67
CA LEU A 176 9.91 24.55 34.63
C LEU A 176 11.01 23.66 34.06
N ALA A 177 11.44 22.64 34.80
CA ALA A 177 12.36 21.61 34.31
C ALA A 177 11.72 20.22 34.45
N MET A 178 11.56 19.49 33.35
CA MET A 178 11.04 18.12 33.36
C MET A 178 12.03 17.17 34.06
N ASP A 179 11.53 16.05 34.60
CA ASP A 179 12.40 14.97 35.06
C ASP A 179 13.14 14.28 33.89
N PRO A 180 14.32 13.67 34.12
CA PRO A 180 15.09 13.00 33.06
C PRO A 180 14.28 11.94 32.30
N GLY A 181 14.40 11.95 30.98
CA GLY A 181 13.70 11.03 30.08
C GLY A 181 12.29 11.50 29.65
N GLN A 182 11.84 12.68 30.09
CA GLN A 182 10.67 13.37 29.49
C GLN A 182 11.12 14.33 28.37
N LEU A 183 10.29 14.44 27.34
CA LEU A 183 10.48 15.31 26.18
C LEU A 183 9.41 16.40 26.15
N GLU A 184 9.82 17.63 25.77
CA GLU A 184 8.96 18.82 25.78
C GLU A 184 7.99 18.80 24.59
N LEU A 185 6.70 19.03 24.84
CA LEU A 185 5.69 19.27 23.80
C LEU A 185 5.38 20.77 23.66
N TRP A 186 5.19 21.44 24.79
CA TRP A 186 5.00 22.89 24.84
C TRP A 186 5.45 23.44 26.18
N LYS A 187 5.84 24.72 26.20
CA LYS A 187 6.31 25.37 27.42
C LYS A 187 6.29 26.88 27.35
N LEU A 188 5.53 27.48 28.25
CA LEU A 188 5.46 28.93 28.41
C LEU A 188 6.63 29.45 29.27
N ASN A 189 7.76 29.71 28.62
CA ASN A 189 8.95 30.30 29.27
C ASN A 189 8.95 31.84 29.32
N GLN A 190 8.14 32.51 28.48
CA GLN A 190 8.22 33.97 28.33
C GLN A 190 7.38 34.74 29.37
N ASN A 191 7.76 36.00 29.60
CA ASN A 191 7.20 36.87 30.63
C ASN A 191 5.85 37.48 30.24
N VAL A 192 4.83 36.64 30.23
CA VAL A 192 3.41 37.06 30.29
C VAL A 192 2.72 36.44 31.52
N ASP A 193 1.58 37.05 31.84
CA ASP A 193 0.93 37.14 33.14
C ASP A 193 0.50 35.84 33.85
N THR A 194 0.45 35.99 35.18
CA THR A 194 -0.09 35.15 36.27
C THR A 194 0.27 33.65 36.37
N ILE A 195 0.59 32.94 35.28
CA ILE A 195 0.88 31.50 35.29
C ILE A 195 2.21 31.12 34.61
N ARG A 196 2.61 29.86 34.79
CA ARG A 196 3.51 29.11 33.91
C ARG A 196 2.84 27.79 33.56
N ALA A 197 3.13 27.27 32.38
CA ALA A 197 2.54 26.03 31.89
C ALA A 197 3.53 25.28 31.01
N GLY A 198 3.40 23.95 30.97
CA GLY A 198 4.13 23.10 30.06
C GLY A 198 3.48 21.73 29.94
N GLY A 199 3.74 21.04 28.84
CA GLY A 199 3.33 19.65 28.63
C GLY A 199 4.51 18.84 28.15
N SER A 200 4.58 17.59 28.58
CA SER A 200 5.67 16.68 28.23
C SER A 200 5.14 15.28 27.96
N TRP A 201 5.97 14.47 27.31
CA TRP A 201 5.66 13.06 27.08
C TRP A 201 6.90 12.18 27.29
N LYS A 202 6.66 10.87 27.41
CA LYS A 202 7.66 9.81 27.18
C LYS A 202 6.99 8.46 27.03
N ASP A 203 7.77 7.48 26.59
CA ASP A 203 7.38 6.07 26.60
C ASP A 203 7.12 5.56 28.02
N ALA A 204 6.16 4.64 28.12
CA ALA A 204 5.90 3.93 29.36
C ALA A 204 7.04 2.97 29.72
N SER A 205 7.17 2.66 31.02
CA SER A 205 8.18 1.71 31.50
C SER A 205 7.98 0.32 30.90
N THR A 206 8.97 -0.19 30.17
CA THR A 206 8.98 -1.55 29.61
C THR A 206 8.98 -2.66 30.66
N THR A 207 9.21 -2.34 31.94
CA THR A 207 9.28 -3.30 33.06
C THR A 207 8.33 -2.97 34.21
N GLY A 208 7.49 -1.94 34.08
CA GLY A 208 6.60 -1.47 35.14
C GLY A 208 5.18 -1.23 34.67
N THR A 209 4.20 -1.42 35.56
CA THR A 209 2.77 -1.17 35.29
C THR A 209 2.35 0.30 35.49
N THR A 210 3.32 1.17 35.79
CA THR A 210 3.11 2.60 35.99
C THR A 210 4.31 3.40 35.52
N THR A 211 4.06 4.60 35.02
CA THR A 211 5.08 5.56 34.58
C THR A 211 4.94 6.86 35.38
N GLN A 212 6.06 7.38 35.87
CA GLN A 212 6.07 8.64 36.62
C GLN A 212 6.31 9.83 35.68
N MET A 213 5.51 10.88 35.78
CA MET A 213 5.70 12.15 35.07
C MET A 213 5.93 13.26 36.08
N GLY A 214 7.05 13.96 36.00
CA GLY A 214 7.48 14.88 37.04
C GLY A 214 8.18 16.13 36.51
N TRP A 215 8.12 17.18 37.34
CA TRP A 215 8.76 18.47 37.07
C TRP A 215 9.47 18.98 38.34
N ASN A 216 10.45 19.83 38.12
CA ASN A 216 11.22 20.52 39.13
C ASN A 216 11.08 22.03 38.89
N LEU A 217 10.65 22.75 39.92
CA LEU A 217 10.43 24.20 39.89
C LEU A 217 11.59 24.90 40.60
N ASN A 218 12.09 26.00 40.03
CA ASN A 218 13.17 26.78 40.65
C ASN A 218 12.76 27.51 41.96
N ALA A 219 11.46 27.54 42.28
CA ALA A 219 10.89 28.13 43.49
C ALA A 219 9.61 27.40 43.91
N ALA A 220 9.26 27.45 45.19
CA ALA A 220 7.99 26.87 45.65
C ALA A 220 6.80 27.66 45.10
N LYS A 221 5.88 26.97 44.41
CA LYS A 221 4.65 27.54 43.83
C LYS A 221 3.46 26.63 44.13
N ASN A 222 2.26 27.18 43.98
CA ASN A 222 1.09 26.32 43.75
C ASN A 222 1.17 25.77 42.33
N TRP A 223 0.76 24.52 42.17
CA TRP A 223 0.76 23.82 40.90
C TRP A 223 -0.38 22.81 40.82
N VAL A 224 -0.82 22.52 39.60
CA VAL A 224 -1.77 21.47 39.24
C VAL A 224 -1.21 20.77 38.01
N ILE A 225 -1.22 19.43 38.03
CA ILE A 225 -0.70 18.59 36.96
C ILE A 225 -1.72 17.48 36.67
N GLY A 226 -1.94 17.20 35.39
CA GLY A 226 -2.80 16.12 34.92
C GLY A 226 -2.11 15.34 33.81
N GLY A 227 -2.39 14.04 33.71
CA GLY A 227 -1.76 13.19 32.71
C GLY A 227 -2.54 11.93 32.40
N ILE A 228 -2.15 11.29 31.30
CA ILE A 228 -2.88 10.20 30.67
C ILE A 228 -1.90 9.25 29.96
N SER A 229 -2.23 7.95 29.92
CA SER A 229 -1.58 6.98 29.03
C SER A 229 -2.33 6.87 27.70
N ILE A 230 -1.59 6.80 26.61
CA ILE A 230 -2.02 6.68 25.22
C ILE A 230 -1.66 5.27 24.77
N LYS A 231 -2.61 4.54 24.19
CA LYS A 231 -2.45 3.12 23.87
C LYS A 231 -2.18 2.89 22.38
N PRO A 232 -1.21 2.04 22.02
CA PRO A 232 -0.87 1.78 20.62
C PRO A 232 -1.95 0.98 19.92
N VAL A 233 -2.00 1.07 18.59
CA VAL A 233 -2.72 0.08 17.77
C VAL A 233 -2.12 -1.30 18.02
N ILE A 234 -3.01 -2.25 18.31
CA ILE A 234 -2.70 -3.68 18.33
C ILE A 234 -3.31 -4.22 17.05
N CYS A 235 -2.47 -4.67 16.12
CA CYS A 235 -2.94 -5.40 14.95
C CYS A 235 -3.23 -6.82 15.42
N ASN A 236 -4.50 -7.20 15.33
CA ASN A 236 -4.92 -8.58 15.46
C ASN A 236 -6.21 -8.78 14.68
N ASP A 237 -6.21 -9.66 13.68
CA ASP A 237 -7.42 -10.01 12.91
C ASP A 237 -8.14 -11.24 13.50
N GLY A 238 -7.47 -11.98 14.38
CA GLY A 238 -7.96 -13.22 14.99
C GLY A 238 -7.79 -14.46 14.09
N VAL A 239 -6.92 -14.38 13.07
CA VAL A 239 -6.68 -15.45 12.09
C VAL A 239 -5.24 -15.96 12.24
N ASP A 240 -5.08 -17.12 12.90
CA ASP A 240 -3.79 -17.72 13.28
C ASP A 240 -2.79 -17.98 12.11
N CYS A 241 -3.19 -17.76 10.85
CA CYS A 241 -2.38 -17.95 9.65
C CYS A 241 -1.97 -16.68 8.91
N THR A 242 -2.40 -15.50 9.36
CA THR A 242 -1.89 -14.23 8.84
C THR A 242 -0.65 -13.80 9.64
N THR A 243 0.27 -13.10 8.99
CA THR A 243 1.31 -12.35 9.68
C THR A 243 0.85 -10.91 9.87
N GLU A 244 0.73 -10.51 11.13
CA GLU A 244 0.21 -9.21 11.57
C GLU A 244 1.34 -8.19 11.65
N THR A 245 1.22 -7.07 10.93
CA THR A 245 2.23 -5.99 10.95
C THR A 245 1.56 -4.61 10.97
N TYR A 246 2.26 -3.61 11.51
CA TYR A 246 1.79 -2.22 11.51
C TYR A 246 2.66 -1.31 10.64
N SER A 247 2.01 -0.42 9.89
CA SER A 247 2.62 0.69 9.15
C SER A 247 2.02 2.01 9.59
N MET A 248 2.86 3.03 9.81
CA MET A 248 2.40 4.37 10.20
C MET A 248 1.57 5.06 9.11
N GLU A 249 1.76 4.67 7.84
CA GLU A 249 1.09 5.25 6.66
C GLU A 249 -0.15 4.43 6.24
N GLN A 250 -0.12 3.10 6.43
CA GLN A 250 -1.17 2.19 5.94
C GLN A 250 -2.03 1.55 7.04
N GLY A 251 -1.58 1.58 8.29
CA GLY A 251 -2.27 0.98 9.43
C GLY A 251 -1.89 -0.49 9.63
N CYS A 252 -2.84 -1.32 10.05
CA CYS A 252 -2.61 -2.76 10.18
C CYS A 252 -2.64 -3.44 8.81
N ILE A 253 -1.62 -4.26 8.56
CA ILE A 253 -1.46 -5.05 7.34
C ILE A 253 -1.42 -6.51 7.76
N TYR A 254 -2.37 -7.28 7.22
CA TYR A 254 -2.52 -8.72 7.46
C TYR A 254 -2.13 -9.45 6.19
N THR A 255 -1.01 -10.19 6.23
CA THR A 255 -0.50 -10.93 5.06
C THR A 255 -0.75 -12.42 5.24
N PRO A 256 -1.50 -13.10 4.37
CA PRO A 256 -1.74 -14.53 4.48
C PRO A 256 -0.43 -15.32 4.33
N ASN A 257 -0.16 -16.24 5.24
CA ASN A 257 1.03 -17.08 5.18
C ASN A 257 0.67 -18.56 5.29
N ALA A 258 0.62 -19.25 4.13
CA ALA A 258 0.35 -20.68 4.06
C ALA A 258 1.33 -21.54 4.86
N SER A 259 2.56 -21.08 5.15
CA SER A 259 3.50 -21.85 5.98
C SER A 259 3.09 -21.95 7.45
N LEU A 260 2.19 -21.07 7.91
CA LEU A 260 1.58 -21.16 9.25
C LEU A 260 0.44 -22.19 9.29
N CYS A 261 -0.06 -22.61 8.11
CA CYS A 261 -1.08 -23.64 7.95
C CYS A 261 -0.53 -25.04 7.69
N ALA A 262 0.76 -25.28 7.88
CA ALA A 262 1.32 -26.62 7.71
C ALA A 262 0.74 -27.61 8.73
N ASP A 263 -0.15 -28.53 8.30
CA ASP A 263 -0.67 -29.60 9.18
C ASP A 263 0.34 -30.74 9.39
N GLY A 264 1.38 -30.80 8.55
CA GLY A 264 2.43 -31.83 8.56
C GLY A 264 2.09 -33.09 7.76
N ILE A 265 0.99 -33.09 7.00
CA ILE A 265 0.54 -34.19 6.14
C ILE A 265 0.98 -33.87 4.71
N SER A 266 1.87 -34.70 4.14
CA SER A 266 2.51 -34.41 2.85
C SER A 266 1.59 -34.49 1.61
N CYS A 267 0.30 -34.75 1.79
CA CYS A 267 -0.68 -34.89 0.71
C CYS A 267 -1.87 -33.92 0.82
N THR A 268 -1.91 -33.09 1.85
CA THR A 268 -2.83 -31.95 1.92
C THR A 268 -2.18 -30.74 1.24
N THR A 269 -2.98 -29.97 0.52
CA THR A 269 -2.61 -28.61 0.10
C THR A 269 -3.13 -27.63 1.13
N ASP A 270 -2.19 -26.99 1.83
CA ASP A 270 -2.44 -26.06 2.92
C ASP A 270 -2.52 -24.63 2.41
N VAL A 271 -3.63 -23.94 2.69
CA VAL A 271 -3.88 -22.56 2.27
C VAL A 271 -4.39 -21.74 3.45
N CYS A 272 -3.84 -20.54 3.63
CA CYS A 272 -4.41 -19.56 4.56
C CYS A 272 -5.52 -18.76 3.87
N ASP A 273 -6.77 -18.96 4.28
CA ASP A 273 -7.87 -18.07 3.92
C ASP A 273 -7.91 -16.87 4.89
N PRO A 274 -7.90 -15.60 4.43
CA PRO A 274 -7.86 -14.42 5.31
C PRO A 274 -9.10 -14.21 6.18
N VAL A 275 -10.15 -15.02 6.01
CA VAL A 275 -11.45 -14.91 6.70
C VAL A 275 -11.83 -16.22 7.40
N GLN A 276 -11.47 -17.37 6.83
CA GLN A 276 -11.78 -18.70 7.35
C GLN A 276 -10.59 -19.38 8.06
N GLY A 277 -9.38 -18.79 8.01
CA GLY A 277 -8.16 -19.40 8.56
C GLY A 277 -7.65 -20.57 7.72
N CYS A 278 -6.87 -21.45 8.34
CA CYS A 278 -6.24 -22.57 7.62
C CYS A 278 -7.25 -23.53 7.00
N GLN A 279 -7.06 -23.79 5.71
CA GLN A 279 -7.79 -24.77 4.93
C GLN A 279 -6.82 -25.85 4.45
N HIS A 280 -7.12 -27.10 4.77
CA HIS A 280 -6.33 -28.28 4.38
C HIS A 280 -7.16 -29.08 3.38
N THR A 281 -6.68 -29.19 2.14
CA THR A 281 -7.42 -29.86 1.06
C THR A 281 -6.71 -31.14 0.61
N PRO A 282 -7.32 -32.34 0.67
CA PRO A 282 -6.66 -33.57 0.27
C PRO A 282 -6.36 -33.61 -1.24
N ASP A 283 -5.12 -33.92 -1.60
CA ASP A 283 -4.71 -34.24 -2.96
C ASP A 283 -4.29 -35.72 -3.06
N ASN A 284 -5.11 -36.53 -3.72
CA ASN A 284 -4.79 -37.93 -4.00
C ASN A 284 -3.65 -38.07 -5.02
N GLY A 285 -3.40 -37.06 -5.87
CA GLY A 285 -2.31 -37.06 -6.84
C GLY A 285 -0.92 -37.02 -6.17
N ALA A 286 -0.80 -36.27 -5.07
CA ALA A 286 0.39 -36.27 -4.21
C ALA A 286 0.69 -37.62 -3.53
N CYS A 287 -0.27 -38.55 -3.52
CA CYS A 287 -0.11 -39.91 -2.98
C CYS A 287 0.16 -40.99 -4.02
N ASN A 288 0.44 -40.66 -5.29
CA ASN A 288 0.66 -41.67 -6.32
C ASN A 288 1.97 -42.45 -6.09
N ASP A 289 1.89 -43.75 -5.78
CA ASP A 289 3.06 -44.63 -5.58
C ASP A 289 3.64 -45.19 -6.90
N SER A 290 2.99 -44.90 -8.04
CA SER A 290 3.27 -45.44 -9.38
C SER A 290 3.07 -46.95 -9.55
N ILE A 291 2.40 -47.63 -8.61
CA ILE A 291 2.06 -49.05 -8.66
C ILE A 291 0.64 -49.19 -9.21
N ALA A 292 0.51 -49.68 -10.44
CA ALA A 292 -0.78 -49.70 -11.16
C ALA A 292 -1.92 -50.57 -10.54
N CYS A 293 -1.66 -51.28 -9.43
CA CYS A 293 -2.65 -52.13 -8.74
C CYS A 293 -3.04 -51.66 -7.33
N THR A 294 -2.43 -50.60 -6.82
CA THR A 294 -2.90 -49.88 -5.63
C THR A 294 -3.94 -48.83 -6.03
N THR A 295 -4.73 -48.39 -5.05
CA THR A 295 -5.60 -47.22 -5.16
C THR A 295 -5.14 -46.21 -4.12
N ASP A 296 -4.63 -45.09 -4.61
CA ASP A 296 -3.99 -44.08 -3.79
C ASP A 296 -4.97 -42.99 -3.37
N THR A 297 -5.01 -42.72 -2.07
CA THR A 297 -5.89 -41.72 -1.47
C THR A 297 -5.17 -40.96 -0.36
N CYS A 298 -5.36 -39.64 -0.31
CA CYS A 298 -4.93 -38.83 0.81
C CYS A 298 -6.01 -38.85 1.90
N ASP A 299 -5.67 -39.38 3.08
CA ASP A 299 -6.48 -39.20 4.28
C ASP A 299 -5.99 -37.95 5.04
N PRO A 300 -6.83 -36.91 5.25
CA PRO A 300 -6.42 -35.66 5.91
C PRO A 300 -6.16 -35.79 7.43
N VAL A 301 -6.03 -37.00 7.96
CA VAL A 301 -5.60 -37.28 9.34
C VAL A 301 -4.49 -38.34 9.39
N GLN A 302 -4.43 -39.26 8.42
CA GLN A 302 -3.47 -40.38 8.38
C GLN A 302 -2.44 -40.28 7.24
N GLY A 303 -2.55 -39.30 6.35
CA GLY A 303 -1.70 -39.15 5.17
C GLY A 303 -2.00 -40.19 4.08
N CYS A 304 -1.04 -40.41 3.18
CA CYS A 304 -1.23 -41.29 2.03
C CYS A 304 -1.56 -42.73 2.41
N GLN A 305 -2.64 -43.25 1.83
CA GLN A 305 -3.09 -44.62 1.94
C GLN A 305 -3.09 -45.28 0.55
N HIS A 306 -2.41 -46.42 0.46
CA HIS A 306 -2.26 -47.21 -0.76
C HIS A 306 -3.01 -48.54 -0.59
N VAL A 307 -4.19 -48.67 -1.19
CA VAL A 307 -5.06 -49.85 -0.97
C VAL A 307 -4.91 -50.86 -2.11
N PRO A 308 -4.49 -52.11 -1.86
CA PRO A 308 -4.21 -53.07 -2.94
C PRO A 308 -5.48 -53.65 -3.59
N SER A 309 -5.48 -53.79 -4.92
CA SER A 309 -6.61 -54.31 -5.69
C SER A 309 -6.18 -55.42 -6.65
N ASN A 310 -6.32 -56.68 -6.24
CA ASN A 310 -6.00 -57.84 -7.10
C ASN A 310 -6.80 -57.86 -8.41
N GLY A 311 -7.99 -57.25 -8.45
CA GLY A 311 -8.81 -57.16 -9.67
C GLY A 311 -8.18 -56.32 -10.78
N ALA A 312 -7.26 -55.42 -10.46
CA ALA A 312 -6.48 -54.65 -11.44
C ALA A 312 -5.34 -55.47 -12.07
N CYS A 313 -4.97 -56.61 -11.48
CA CYS A 313 -3.89 -57.49 -11.93
C CYS A 313 -4.35 -58.67 -12.78
N ASN A 314 -5.55 -58.65 -13.35
CA ASN A 314 -6.06 -59.81 -14.10
C ASN A 314 -5.39 -59.94 -15.49
N ASP A 315 -4.57 -60.98 -15.72
CA ASP A 315 -3.91 -61.22 -17.01
C ASP A 315 -4.80 -61.91 -18.06
N SER A 316 -6.01 -62.34 -17.66
CA SER A 316 -6.97 -63.12 -18.44
C SER A 316 -6.51 -64.52 -18.87
N ILE A 317 -5.45 -65.08 -18.26
CA ILE A 317 -4.94 -66.42 -18.50
C ILE A 317 -5.55 -67.38 -17.47
N ALA A 318 -6.35 -68.34 -17.94
CA ALA A 318 -7.18 -69.18 -17.05
C ALA A 318 -6.41 -70.16 -16.13
N CYS A 319 -5.06 -70.22 -16.21
CA CYS A 319 -4.22 -71.08 -15.37
C CYS A 319 -3.24 -70.30 -14.47
N THR A 320 -3.31 -68.97 -14.42
CA THR A 320 -2.57 -68.14 -13.47
C THR A 320 -3.46 -67.73 -12.29
N THR A 321 -2.83 -67.43 -11.15
CA THR A 321 -3.47 -66.77 -10.00
C THR A 321 -2.86 -65.39 -9.83
N ASP A 322 -3.71 -64.38 -9.89
CA ASP A 322 -3.33 -62.98 -9.95
C ASP A 322 -3.48 -62.27 -8.60
N THR A 323 -2.41 -61.60 -8.15
CA THR A 323 -2.37 -60.85 -6.90
C THR A 323 -1.63 -59.52 -7.05
N CYS A 324 -2.07 -58.50 -6.32
CA CYS A 324 -1.35 -57.23 -6.21
C CYS A 324 -0.40 -57.31 -5.00
N ASP A 325 0.89 -57.12 -5.24
CA ASP A 325 1.89 -56.90 -4.20
C ASP A 325 2.11 -55.38 -4.02
N PRO A 326 1.89 -54.80 -2.81
CA PRO A 326 1.98 -53.36 -2.62
C PRO A 326 3.41 -52.79 -2.68
N ALA A 327 4.44 -53.63 -2.82
CA ALA A 327 5.83 -53.20 -2.98
C ALA A 327 6.43 -53.57 -4.35
N GLU A 328 5.85 -54.55 -5.05
CA GLU A 328 6.40 -55.12 -6.28
C GLU A 328 5.42 -55.14 -7.48
N GLY A 329 4.16 -54.71 -7.28
CA GLY A 329 3.14 -54.65 -8.32
C GLY A 329 2.43 -55.98 -8.59
N CYS A 330 1.89 -56.15 -9.80
CA CYS A 330 1.12 -57.34 -10.15
C CYS A 330 1.98 -58.60 -10.26
N LYS A 331 1.54 -59.67 -9.58
CA LYS A 331 2.17 -61.00 -9.59
C LYS A 331 1.19 -62.04 -10.12
N HIS A 332 1.62 -62.75 -11.15
CA HIS A 332 0.87 -63.81 -11.84
C HIS A 332 1.54 -65.16 -11.57
N THR A 333 0.89 -66.04 -10.81
CA THR A 333 1.50 -67.31 -10.36
C THR A 333 0.91 -68.50 -11.14
N PRO A 334 1.69 -69.31 -11.89
CA PRO A 334 1.16 -70.42 -12.70
C PRO A 334 0.71 -71.63 -11.89
N ASP A 335 -0.57 -72.02 -11.98
CA ASP A 335 -1.10 -73.30 -11.48
C ASP A 335 -1.19 -74.33 -12.61
N HIS A 336 -0.31 -75.33 -12.54
CA HIS A 336 -0.22 -76.39 -13.54
C HIS A 336 -1.34 -77.43 -13.39
N GLY A 337 -2.00 -77.50 -12.22
CA GLY A 337 -3.07 -78.47 -11.93
C GLY A 337 -4.36 -78.21 -12.71
N MET A 338 -4.54 -77.01 -13.27
CA MET A 338 -5.72 -76.65 -14.06
C MET A 338 -5.60 -77.03 -15.56
N CYS A 339 -4.45 -77.56 -16.00
CA CYS A 339 -4.10 -77.71 -17.41
C CYS A 339 -4.11 -79.15 -17.95
N THR A 340 -4.92 -80.09 -17.44
CA THR A 340 -4.76 -81.52 -17.81
C THR A 340 -5.53 -82.00 -19.05
N ASP A 341 -4.89 -82.80 -19.92
CA ASP A 341 -5.53 -83.44 -21.11
C ASP A 341 -5.97 -84.90 -20.90
N SER A 342 -5.58 -85.52 -19.77
CA SER A 342 -5.83 -86.94 -19.44
C SER A 342 -5.16 -87.99 -20.36
N ILE A 343 -4.11 -87.65 -21.12
CA ILE A 343 -3.35 -88.59 -21.96
C ILE A 343 -2.08 -89.05 -21.23
N ALA A 344 -1.92 -90.37 -21.06
CA ALA A 344 -0.90 -90.91 -20.14
C ALA A 344 0.58 -90.77 -20.60
N CYS A 345 0.84 -90.30 -21.83
CA CYS A 345 2.20 -90.03 -22.32
C CYS A 345 2.44 -88.56 -22.70
N THR A 346 1.57 -87.63 -22.29
CA THR A 346 1.82 -86.18 -22.33
C THR A 346 2.26 -85.65 -20.97
N THR A 347 2.84 -84.45 -20.94
CA THR A 347 3.18 -83.69 -19.74
C THR A 347 2.55 -82.31 -19.85
N ASP A 348 1.68 -82.02 -18.88
CA ASP A 348 0.78 -80.87 -18.84
C ASP A 348 1.41 -79.73 -18.05
N THR A 349 1.43 -78.51 -18.59
CA THR A 349 2.16 -77.36 -18.00
C THR A 349 1.48 -76.03 -18.32
N CYS A 350 1.24 -75.20 -17.30
CA CYS A 350 0.75 -73.83 -17.48
C CYS A 350 1.93 -72.90 -17.80
N ASN A 351 1.87 -72.22 -18.95
CA ASN A 351 2.82 -71.19 -19.33
C ASN A 351 2.18 -69.80 -19.15
N PRO A 352 2.69 -68.92 -18.26
CA PRO A 352 2.10 -67.61 -17.99
C PRO A 352 2.15 -66.61 -19.16
N ALA A 353 2.72 -66.95 -20.31
CA ALA A 353 2.67 -66.12 -21.52
C ALA A 353 1.62 -66.58 -22.55
N VAL A 354 1.15 -67.83 -22.49
CA VAL A 354 0.31 -68.45 -23.55
C VAL A 354 -0.78 -69.42 -23.06
N GLY A 355 -0.86 -69.71 -21.76
CA GLY A 355 -1.81 -70.66 -21.17
C GLY A 355 -1.32 -72.11 -21.12
N CYS A 356 -2.25 -73.05 -21.11
CA CYS A 356 -1.96 -74.49 -20.97
C CYS A 356 -1.23 -75.07 -22.19
N THR A 357 -0.21 -75.89 -21.93
CA THR A 357 0.58 -76.58 -22.95
C THR A 357 0.78 -78.05 -22.60
N HIS A 358 0.79 -78.92 -23.62
CA HIS A 358 0.88 -80.38 -23.47
C HIS A 358 2.02 -80.90 -24.35
N THR A 359 3.03 -81.54 -23.75
CA THR A 359 4.24 -82.01 -24.48
C THR A 359 4.40 -83.53 -24.44
N PRO A 360 4.86 -84.20 -25.52
CA PRO A 360 4.87 -85.66 -25.60
C PRO A 360 6.11 -86.28 -24.96
N ASN A 361 5.94 -87.39 -24.24
CA ASN A 361 7.00 -88.08 -23.53
C ASN A 361 7.12 -89.56 -23.96
N ASN A 362 8.03 -89.81 -24.90
CA ASN A 362 8.30 -91.16 -25.44
C ASN A 362 8.81 -92.16 -24.39
N SER A 363 9.40 -91.69 -23.28
CA SER A 363 9.96 -92.53 -22.22
C SER A 363 8.90 -93.40 -21.52
N ALA A 364 7.64 -92.97 -21.55
CA ALA A 364 6.50 -93.70 -20.98
C ALA A 364 6.05 -94.91 -21.83
N CYS A 365 6.66 -95.12 -23.00
CA CYS A 365 6.23 -96.08 -24.02
C CYS A 365 7.18 -97.28 -24.21
N ASN A 366 8.01 -97.67 -23.25
CA ASN A 366 9.08 -98.66 -23.46
C ASN A 366 8.58 -100.14 -23.48
N ASP A 367 8.98 -100.97 -24.47
CA ASP A 367 8.61 -102.41 -24.54
C ASP A 367 9.65 -103.41 -23.95
N GLY A 368 10.87 -102.96 -23.69
CA GLY A 368 11.94 -103.77 -23.10
C GLY A 368 12.69 -104.70 -24.06
N ILE A 369 12.53 -104.60 -25.38
CA ILE A 369 13.35 -105.35 -26.35
C ILE A 369 14.58 -104.49 -26.75
N PRO A 370 15.83 -104.94 -26.54
CA PRO A 370 17.01 -104.06 -26.68
C PRO A 370 17.32 -103.53 -28.08
N CYS A 371 16.60 -104.01 -29.10
CA CYS A 371 16.78 -103.61 -30.50
C CYS A 371 15.49 -103.08 -31.13
N THR A 372 14.55 -102.55 -30.33
CA THR A 372 13.41 -101.73 -30.78
C THR A 372 13.57 -100.25 -30.39
N THR A 373 12.67 -99.40 -30.88
CA THR A 373 12.67 -97.94 -30.68
C THR A 373 11.24 -97.45 -30.57
N ASP A 374 10.97 -96.74 -29.48
CA ASP A 374 9.62 -96.54 -28.94
C ASP A 374 9.22 -95.05 -28.94
N THR A 375 7.96 -94.74 -29.24
CA THR A 375 7.51 -93.35 -29.47
C THR A 375 6.05 -93.13 -29.07
N CYS A 376 5.75 -91.99 -28.43
CA CYS A 376 4.42 -91.51 -28.03
C CYS A 376 3.81 -90.63 -29.14
N ASN A 377 2.59 -90.93 -29.58
CA ASN A 377 1.80 -90.05 -30.45
C ASN A 377 0.78 -89.26 -29.60
N PRO A 378 0.78 -87.91 -29.63
CA PRO A 378 -0.11 -87.07 -28.80
C PRO A 378 -1.61 -87.26 -29.05
N ALA A 379 -1.99 -87.86 -30.19
CA ALA A 379 -3.40 -88.10 -30.51
C ALA A 379 -3.85 -89.56 -30.23
N THR A 380 -2.93 -90.51 -30.04
CA THR A 380 -3.26 -91.96 -30.04
C THR A 380 -2.46 -92.86 -29.10
N GLY A 381 -1.37 -92.41 -28.47
CA GLY A 381 -0.52 -93.23 -27.59
C GLY A 381 0.70 -93.90 -28.26
N CYS A 382 1.22 -94.97 -27.66
CA CYS A 382 2.56 -95.54 -27.91
C CYS A 382 2.71 -96.44 -29.16
N THR A 383 3.94 -96.51 -29.73
CA THR A 383 4.33 -97.31 -30.92
C THR A 383 5.81 -97.75 -30.87
N HIS A 384 6.17 -98.89 -31.51
CA HIS A 384 7.48 -99.57 -31.39
C HIS A 384 8.05 -100.04 -32.75
N THR A 385 9.38 -99.95 -32.97
CA THR A 385 10.03 -100.21 -34.29
C THR A 385 11.46 -100.81 -34.21
N PRO A 386 11.89 -101.81 -35.03
CA PRO A 386 13.20 -102.48 -34.88
C PRO A 386 14.44 -101.75 -35.41
N ASN A 387 15.62 -102.04 -34.82
CA ASN A 387 16.93 -101.42 -35.04
C ASN A 387 18.06 -102.47 -35.01
N ASN A 388 18.95 -102.45 -36.01
CA ASN A 388 19.90 -103.52 -36.25
C ASN A 388 21.25 -103.43 -35.49
N SER A 389 21.49 -102.38 -34.71
CA SER A 389 22.84 -101.94 -34.30
C SER A 389 23.50 -102.63 -33.06
N ALA A 390 23.02 -103.79 -32.57
CA ALA A 390 23.13 -104.16 -31.15
C ALA A 390 23.92 -105.46 -30.74
N CYS A 391 25.09 -105.82 -31.32
CA CYS A 391 25.39 -107.26 -31.57
C CYS A 391 26.79 -107.89 -31.19
N THR A 392 27.77 -108.14 -32.10
CA THR A 392 29.14 -108.68 -31.78
C THR A 392 29.67 -110.02 -32.45
N ASP A 393 30.25 -109.99 -33.67
CA ASP A 393 31.15 -110.96 -34.38
C ASP A 393 32.43 -111.46 -33.68
N SER A 394 33.61 -111.06 -34.19
CA SER A 394 34.93 -111.68 -34.03
C SER A 394 35.48 -112.57 -35.18
N ILE A 395 35.24 -112.25 -36.47
CA ILE A 395 36.45 -112.05 -37.30
C ILE A 395 37.20 -110.93 -36.58
N ALA A 396 38.53 -110.97 -36.48
CA ALA A 396 39.27 -109.95 -35.72
C ALA A 396 38.92 -108.50 -36.14
N CYS A 397 38.24 -108.37 -37.29
CA CYS A 397 37.36 -107.29 -37.67
C CYS A 397 35.88 -107.73 -38.00
N THR A 398 34.85 -107.54 -37.12
CA THR A 398 33.37 -107.63 -37.43
C THR A 398 32.32 -106.84 -36.57
N ALA A 399 31.16 -106.49 -37.18
CA ALA A 399 29.99 -105.67 -36.73
C ALA A 399 28.63 -105.82 -37.54
N ASP A 400 27.43 -105.51 -37.01
CA ASP A 400 26.29 -106.47 -37.18
C ASP A 400 24.82 -105.92 -37.32
N THR A 401 23.82 -106.83 -37.25
CA THR A 401 22.38 -106.69 -37.58
C THR A 401 21.42 -107.44 -36.62
N CYS A 402 20.20 -106.93 -36.36
CA CYS A 402 19.19 -107.53 -35.45
C CYS A 402 17.94 -108.10 -36.16
N ASP A 403 17.20 -108.97 -35.47
CA ASP A 403 15.90 -109.55 -35.81
C ASP A 403 14.82 -109.12 -34.78
N PRO A 404 13.62 -108.67 -35.20
CA PRO A 404 12.58 -108.14 -34.31
C PRO A 404 11.95 -109.12 -33.31
N VAL A 405 12.24 -110.41 -33.42
CA VAL A 405 11.77 -111.47 -32.49
C VAL A 405 12.95 -112.20 -31.85
N GLU A 406 14.11 -112.32 -32.52
CA GLU A 406 15.19 -113.24 -32.11
C GLU A 406 16.61 -112.66 -31.86
N GLY A 407 17.01 -111.46 -32.33
CA GLY A 407 18.36 -110.91 -32.08
C GLY A 407 19.40 -110.92 -33.24
N CYS A 408 20.69 -111.11 -32.96
CA CYS A 408 21.84 -110.44 -33.63
C CYS A 408 22.79 -111.23 -34.63
N LYS A 409 23.48 -110.56 -35.61
CA LYS A 409 24.27 -111.18 -36.76
C LYS A 409 25.22 -110.26 -37.66
N HIS A 410 26.41 -110.66 -38.20
CA HIS A 410 27.72 -109.87 -38.13
C HIS A 410 28.72 -109.63 -39.38
N THR A 411 29.55 -108.52 -39.44
CA THR A 411 30.47 -107.90 -40.51
C THR A 411 31.42 -106.61 -40.18
N PRO A 412 32.74 -106.47 -40.57
CA PRO A 412 33.95 -105.59 -40.15
C PRO A 412 34.23 -104.68 -38.85
N ASP A 413 35.50 -104.62 -38.29
CA ASP A 413 36.09 -103.76 -37.16
C ASP A 413 37.66 -103.52 -37.14
N ASN A 414 38.19 -102.29 -37.10
CA ASN A 414 39.63 -102.02 -37.36
C ASN A 414 40.68 -102.16 -36.22
N ASN A 415 40.33 -102.26 -34.93
CA ASN A 415 41.31 -102.02 -33.83
C ASN A 415 42.42 -103.08 -33.64
N ALA A 416 42.34 -104.23 -34.29
CA ALA A 416 43.30 -105.34 -34.12
C ALA A 416 44.70 -105.12 -34.76
N CYS A 417 45.06 -103.88 -35.13
CA CYS A 417 46.06 -103.58 -36.14
C CYS A 417 47.18 -102.60 -35.75
N ASN A 418 47.38 -102.23 -34.47
CA ASN A 418 48.18 -101.06 -34.07
C ASN A 418 49.74 -101.18 -34.21
N ASP A 419 50.44 -100.15 -34.71
CA ASP A 419 51.93 -100.10 -34.84
C ASP A 419 52.71 -99.31 -33.77
N SER A 420 52.04 -98.74 -32.77
CA SER A 420 52.61 -97.98 -31.66
C SER A 420 53.27 -96.62 -32.01
N ILE A 421 53.11 -96.10 -33.23
CA ILE A 421 53.34 -94.68 -33.50
C ILE A 421 52.04 -93.95 -33.20
N ALA A 422 52.05 -92.99 -32.27
CA ALA A 422 50.81 -92.42 -31.72
C ALA A 422 49.91 -91.73 -32.76
N CYS A 423 50.46 -91.33 -33.91
CA CYS A 423 49.74 -90.61 -34.96
C CYS A 423 49.51 -91.37 -36.27
N THR A 424 49.72 -92.68 -36.31
CA THR A 424 49.25 -93.56 -37.40
C THR A 424 47.84 -94.06 -37.11
N THR A 425 47.16 -94.57 -38.14
CA THR A 425 45.83 -95.16 -38.02
C THR A 425 45.72 -96.41 -38.86
N ASP A 426 45.23 -97.43 -38.19
CA ASP A 426 45.48 -98.81 -38.55
C ASP A 426 44.14 -99.49 -38.83
N THR A 427 44.02 -100.07 -40.02
CA THR A 427 42.75 -100.48 -40.62
C THR A 427 42.78 -101.97 -40.93
N CYS A 428 41.76 -102.73 -40.53
CA CYS A 428 41.62 -104.15 -40.86
C CYS A 428 40.81 -104.32 -42.15
N ASN A 429 41.46 -104.80 -43.20
CA ASN A 429 40.77 -105.19 -44.41
C ASN A 429 40.13 -106.59 -44.24
N PRO A 430 38.82 -106.77 -44.45
CA PRO A 430 38.11 -108.02 -44.17
C PRO A 430 38.49 -109.20 -45.08
N ALA A 431 39.25 -108.93 -46.14
CA ALA A 431 39.73 -109.94 -47.08
C ALA A 431 41.24 -110.22 -46.97
N VAL A 432 42.03 -109.34 -46.32
CA VAL A 432 43.52 -109.44 -46.31
C VAL A 432 44.26 -108.94 -45.04
N GLY A 433 43.59 -108.34 -44.06
CA GLY A 433 44.21 -107.93 -42.79
C GLY A 433 44.69 -106.46 -42.72
N CYS A 434 45.63 -106.19 -41.81
CA CYS A 434 45.97 -104.85 -41.31
C CYS A 434 46.78 -103.94 -42.26
N THR A 435 46.52 -102.63 -42.24
CA THR A 435 47.28 -101.57 -42.95
C THR A 435 47.41 -100.29 -42.13
N HIS A 436 48.60 -99.68 -42.09
CA HIS A 436 48.94 -98.49 -41.29
C HIS A 436 49.02 -97.22 -42.17
N THR A 437 48.44 -96.11 -41.72
CA THR A 437 48.33 -94.87 -42.52
C THR A 437 48.55 -93.62 -41.64
N PRO A 438 49.32 -92.60 -42.04
CA PRO A 438 49.53 -91.40 -41.21
C PRO A 438 48.22 -90.64 -40.96
N ASN A 439 47.96 -90.28 -39.71
CA ASN A 439 46.74 -89.59 -39.25
C ASN A 439 47.06 -88.37 -38.38
N ASN A 440 47.03 -87.20 -39.01
CA ASN A 440 47.18 -85.90 -38.35
C ASN A 440 46.21 -85.68 -37.18
N SER A 441 45.02 -86.31 -37.20
CA SER A 441 43.99 -86.14 -36.14
C SER A 441 44.43 -86.67 -34.78
N ALA A 442 45.36 -87.63 -34.76
CA ALA A 442 45.92 -88.18 -33.53
C ALA A 442 47.12 -87.35 -32.99
N CYS A 443 47.47 -86.26 -33.68
CA CYS A 443 48.38 -85.22 -33.19
C CYS A 443 47.67 -84.01 -32.59
N ALA A 444 46.36 -84.07 -32.30
CA ALA A 444 45.63 -82.94 -31.74
C ALA A 444 46.16 -82.56 -30.34
N ASP A 445 46.75 -81.38 -30.18
CA ASP A 445 47.13 -80.81 -28.87
C ASP A 445 45.93 -80.26 -28.06
N SER A 446 44.73 -80.30 -28.64
CA SER A 446 43.49 -79.70 -28.11
C SER A 446 43.48 -78.17 -28.03
N ILE A 447 44.45 -77.50 -28.69
CA ILE A 447 44.46 -76.06 -28.91
C ILE A 447 43.80 -75.79 -30.28
N PRO A 448 42.59 -75.20 -30.36
CA PRO A 448 41.80 -75.18 -31.61
C PRO A 448 42.42 -74.42 -32.81
N CYS A 449 43.52 -73.69 -32.58
CA CYS A 449 44.14 -72.81 -33.56
C CYS A 449 45.51 -73.25 -34.06
N THR A 450 46.07 -74.34 -33.53
CA THR A 450 47.22 -75.00 -34.12
C THR A 450 46.75 -75.92 -35.25
N THR A 451 47.51 -75.95 -36.34
CA THR A 451 47.36 -76.94 -37.40
C THR A 451 48.34 -78.06 -37.12
N ASP A 452 47.78 -79.22 -36.77
CA ASP A 452 48.53 -80.36 -36.27
C ASP A 452 48.77 -81.39 -37.37
N THR A 453 50.01 -81.86 -37.45
CA THR A 453 50.47 -82.73 -38.53
C THR A 453 51.31 -83.89 -37.98
N CYS A 454 51.06 -85.09 -38.48
CA CYS A 454 51.82 -86.30 -38.16
C CYS A 454 52.97 -86.46 -39.15
N ASP A 455 54.21 -86.43 -38.65
CA ASP A 455 55.36 -86.96 -39.38
C ASP A 455 55.47 -88.48 -39.10
N PRO A 456 55.41 -89.34 -40.13
CA PRO A 456 55.44 -90.80 -39.95
C PRO A 456 56.80 -91.38 -39.53
N THR A 457 57.79 -90.52 -39.25
CA THR A 457 59.12 -90.87 -38.75
C THR A 457 59.47 -90.17 -37.44
N GLU A 458 59.03 -88.93 -37.23
CA GLU A 458 59.39 -88.11 -36.05
C GLU A 458 58.22 -87.82 -35.08
N GLY A 459 56.97 -88.09 -35.47
CA GLY A 459 55.79 -87.87 -34.64
C GLY A 459 55.10 -86.52 -34.87
N CYS A 460 54.48 -85.97 -33.82
CA CYS A 460 53.54 -84.86 -33.96
C CYS A 460 54.19 -83.47 -34.02
N ARG A 461 53.67 -82.61 -34.91
CA ARG A 461 54.11 -81.23 -35.09
C ARG A 461 52.94 -80.26 -35.21
N HIS A 462 52.94 -79.26 -34.34
CA HIS A 462 51.89 -78.24 -34.19
C HIS A 462 52.36 -76.90 -34.78
N THR A 463 51.52 -76.22 -35.56
CA THR A 463 51.85 -74.94 -36.22
C THR A 463 50.75 -73.89 -36.05
N PRO A 464 51.01 -72.69 -35.50
CA PRO A 464 49.97 -71.68 -35.27
C PRO A 464 49.25 -71.23 -36.55
N ASN A 465 47.91 -71.20 -36.48
CA ASN A 465 47.05 -70.64 -37.51
C ASN A 465 46.13 -69.58 -36.91
N HIS A 466 46.50 -68.31 -37.06
CA HIS A 466 45.74 -67.17 -36.51
C HIS A 466 44.31 -67.06 -37.07
N SER A 467 44.04 -67.51 -38.30
CA SER A 467 42.70 -67.43 -38.89
C SER A 467 41.69 -68.41 -38.30
N ALA A 468 42.16 -69.44 -37.58
CA ALA A 468 41.32 -70.35 -36.81
C ALA A 468 40.86 -69.76 -35.46
N CYS A 469 41.40 -68.61 -35.05
CA CYS A 469 40.95 -67.85 -33.87
C CYS A 469 39.93 -66.76 -34.17
N ASN A 470 39.31 -66.74 -35.35
CA ASN A 470 38.34 -65.71 -35.67
C ASN A 470 37.06 -65.88 -34.83
N ASP A 471 36.82 -65.00 -33.85
CA ASP A 471 35.61 -64.99 -33.02
C ASP A 471 34.38 -64.41 -33.77
N SER A 472 34.59 -63.93 -35.00
CA SER A 472 33.62 -63.21 -35.84
C SER A 472 33.15 -61.87 -35.26
N ILE A 473 33.87 -61.31 -34.28
CA ILE A 473 33.65 -59.98 -33.73
C ILE A 473 34.56 -58.99 -34.47
N PRO A 474 34.04 -58.07 -35.31
CA PRO A 474 34.90 -57.27 -36.20
C PRO A 474 35.89 -56.31 -35.54
N CYS A 475 35.79 -56.11 -34.22
CA CYS A 475 36.61 -55.16 -33.46
C CYS A 475 37.68 -55.81 -32.58
N THR A 476 37.70 -57.13 -32.45
CA THR A 476 38.80 -57.86 -31.81
C THR A 476 39.93 -58.07 -32.81
N THR A 477 41.14 -58.27 -32.30
CA THR A 477 42.29 -58.72 -33.11
C THR A 477 42.68 -60.10 -32.64
N ASP A 478 42.53 -61.07 -33.52
CA ASP A 478 42.60 -62.49 -33.18
C ASP A 478 43.99 -63.06 -33.41
N THR A 479 44.54 -63.67 -32.35
CA THR A 479 45.88 -64.26 -32.39
C THR A 479 45.91 -65.64 -31.75
N CYS A 480 46.46 -66.62 -32.48
CA CYS A 480 46.76 -67.94 -31.94
C CYS A 480 48.08 -67.91 -31.17
N SER A 481 48.05 -68.33 -29.92
CA SER A 481 49.22 -68.64 -29.10
C SER A 481 49.43 -70.16 -29.08
N PRO A 482 50.59 -70.70 -29.53
CA PRO A 482 50.86 -72.15 -29.54
C PRO A 482 50.92 -72.81 -28.15
N THR A 483 50.78 -72.06 -27.06
CA THR A 483 50.76 -72.60 -25.68
C THR A 483 49.52 -72.19 -24.87
N GLU A 484 48.78 -71.17 -25.30
CA GLU A 484 47.64 -70.60 -24.55
C GLU A 484 46.34 -70.56 -25.38
N GLY A 485 46.40 -70.91 -26.67
CA GLY A 485 45.25 -70.91 -27.57
C GLY A 485 44.87 -69.53 -28.10
N CYS A 486 43.58 -69.35 -28.39
CA CYS A 486 43.09 -68.13 -29.02
C CYS A 486 43.02 -66.96 -28.05
N ARG A 487 43.57 -65.82 -28.49
CA ARG A 487 43.52 -64.56 -27.76
C ARG A 487 42.98 -63.46 -28.65
N HIS A 488 41.83 -62.94 -28.23
CA HIS A 488 41.07 -61.87 -28.86
C HIS A 488 41.35 -60.58 -28.10
N THR A 489 42.07 -59.62 -28.70
CA THR A 489 42.37 -58.33 -28.05
C THR A 489 41.46 -57.23 -28.59
N PRO A 490 40.64 -56.55 -27.74
CA PRO A 490 39.76 -55.46 -28.20
C PRO A 490 40.51 -54.29 -28.84
N ASN A 491 39.95 -53.76 -29.93
CA ASN A 491 40.43 -52.55 -30.59
C ASN A 491 39.26 -51.56 -30.79
N ASN A 492 39.11 -50.61 -29.86
CA ASN A 492 38.06 -49.58 -29.94
C ASN A 492 38.16 -48.74 -31.23
N GLY A 493 39.34 -48.58 -31.82
CA GLY A 493 39.51 -47.84 -33.08
C GLY A 493 38.87 -48.53 -34.30
N ALA A 494 38.55 -49.82 -34.20
CA ALA A 494 37.76 -50.55 -35.20
C ALA A 494 36.24 -50.38 -35.03
N CYS A 495 35.79 -49.76 -33.93
CA CYS A 495 34.38 -49.46 -33.65
C CYS A 495 33.98 -48.02 -33.94
N ASN A 496 34.77 -47.25 -34.68
CA ASN A 496 34.41 -45.85 -34.95
C ASN A 496 33.22 -45.77 -35.92
N ASP A 497 32.05 -45.32 -35.44
CA ASP A 497 30.84 -45.12 -36.25
C ASP A 497 30.82 -43.78 -37.02
N SER A 498 31.82 -42.93 -36.78
CA SER A 498 31.97 -41.56 -37.28
C SER A 498 30.91 -40.56 -36.78
N ILE A 499 30.17 -40.89 -35.72
CA ILE A 499 29.24 -39.99 -35.02
C ILE A 499 30.01 -39.30 -33.87
N PRO A 500 30.27 -37.98 -33.91
CA PRO A 500 31.20 -37.34 -32.96
C PRO A 500 30.78 -37.36 -31.48
N CYS A 501 29.52 -37.70 -31.20
CA CYS A 501 28.96 -37.71 -29.85
C CYS A 501 28.76 -39.10 -29.24
N THR A 502 29.03 -40.18 -29.98
CA THR A 502 29.08 -41.52 -29.40
C THR A 502 30.46 -41.78 -28.80
N THR A 503 30.52 -42.67 -27.81
CA THR A 503 31.78 -43.20 -27.28
C THR A 503 31.90 -44.65 -27.71
N ASP A 504 32.84 -44.90 -28.61
CA ASP A 504 33.02 -46.20 -29.25
C ASP A 504 33.90 -47.12 -28.44
N THR A 505 33.34 -48.27 -28.05
CA THR A 505 34.05 -49.29 -27.29
C THR A 505 33.84 -50.67 -27.89
N CYS A 506 34.93 -51.45 -27.98
CA CYS A 506 34.86 -52.85 -28.41
C CYS A 506 34.64 -53.74 -27.18
N SER A 507 33.48 -54.40 -27.11
CA SER A 507 33.22 -55.48 -26.18
C SER A 507 33.74 -56.80 -26.77
N PRO A 508 34.68 -57.52 -26.13
CA PRO A 508 35.17 -58.81 -26.61
C PRO A 508 34.14 -59.95 -26.59
N THR A 509 32.90 -59.70 -26.19
CA THR A 509 31.80 -60.69 -26.22
C THR A 509 30.56 -60.21 -26.98
N GLU A 510 30.37 -58.89 -27.11
CA GLU A 510 29.16 -58.29 -27.72
C GLU A 510 29.46 -57.47 -28.98
N GLY A 511 30.74 -57.23 -29.30
CA GLY A 511 31.18 -56.41 -30.43
C GLY A 511 31.16 -54.92 -30.16
N CYS A 512 30.95 -54.12 -31.20
CA CYS A 512 31.00 -52.67 -31.09
C CYS A 512 29.80 -52.10 -30.34
N LYS A 513 30.10 -51.30 -29.32
CA LYS A 513 29.12 -50.58 -28.52
C LYS A 513 29.37 -49.08 -28.63
N HIS A 514 28.37 -48.40 -29.16
CA HIS A 514 28.33 -46.96 -29.37
C HIS A 514 27.43 -46.37 -28.27
N THR A 515 28.00 -45.78 -27.22
CA THR A 515 27.20 -45.17 -26.15
C THR A 515 27.05 -43.67 -26.36
N PRO A 516 25.82 -43.11 -26.42
CA PRO A 516 25.61 -41.66 -26.52
C PRO A 516 26.28 -40.89 -25.39
N ASN A 517 26.91 -39.76 -25.72
CA ASN A 517 27.50 -38.83 -24.77
C ASN A 517 27.03 -37.40 -25.07
N ASN A 518 25.91 -36.99 -24.46
CA ASN A 518 25.32 -35.66 -24.64
C ASN A 518 26.30 -34.52 -24.34
N SER A 519 27.25 -34.72 -23.42
CA SER A 519 28.28 -33.72 -23.09
C SER A 519 29.19 -33.37 -24.27
N ALA A 520 29.27 -34.23 -25.29
CA ALA A 520 30.00 -33.97 -26.53
C ALA A 520 29.22 -33.11 -27.55
N CYS A 521 27.92 -32.87 -27.32
CA CYS A 521 27.06 -32.03 -28.16
C CYS A 521 26.90 -30.59 -27.68
N ASN A 522 27.50 -30.24 -26.54
CA ASN A 522 27.35 -28.93 -25.91
C ASN A 522 27.80 -27.79 -26.85
N ASP A 523 26.86 -26.96 -27.30
CA ASP A 523 27.13 -25.81 -28.18
C ASP A 523 27.45 -24.51 -27.41
N SER A 524 27.47 -24.59 -26.08
CA SER A 524 27.66 -23.48 -25.14
C SER A 524 26.53 -22.43 -25.12
N ILE A 525 25.37 -22.73 -25.70
CA ILE A 525 24.16 -21.91 -25.58
C ILE A 525 23.36 -22.41 -24.37
N ALA A 526 23.24 -21.60 -23.32
CA ALA A 526 22.69 -22.05 -22.04
C ALA A 526 21.19 -22.45 -22.07
N CYS A 527 20.49 -22.23 -23.19
CA CYS A 527 19.06 -22.52 -23.34
C CYS A 527 18.74 -23.64 -24.34
N THR A 528 19.72 -24.22 -25.01
CA THR A 528 19.55 -25.44 -25.79
C THR A 528 19.62 -26.67 -24.88
N THR A 529 18.90 -27.72 -25.25
CA THR A 529 19.04 -29.05 -24.64
C THR A 529 19.79 -29.92 -25.63
N ASP A 530 21.09 -30.09 -25.37
CA ASP A 530 22.02 -30.78 -26.25
C ASP A 530 21.96 -32.29 -26.02
N THR A 531 21.56 -33.02 -27.06
CA THR A 531 21.28 -34.45 -26.98
C THR A 531 22.06 -35.18 -28.07
N CYS A 532 22.71 -36.30 -27.73
CA CYS A 532 23.33 -37.15 -28.73
C CYS A 532 22.33 -38.19 -29.23
N ASN A 533 21.89 -38.06 -30.48
CA ASN A 533 21.19 -39.11 -31.20
C ASN A 533 22.24 -40.10 -31.76
N PRO A 534 22.25 -41.38 -31.33
CA PRO A 534 23.22 -42.38 -31.79
C PRO A 534 23.07 -42.81 -33.27
N THR A 535 22.17 -42.20 -34.03
CA THR A 535 22.03 -42.42 -35.49
C THR A 535 22.27 -41.14 -36.30
N GLU A 536 21.84 -39.98 -35.79
CA GLU A 536 21.85 -38.71 -36.54
C GLU A 536 22.90 -37.69 -36.04
N GLY A 537 23.49 -37.90 -34.86
CA GLY A 537 24.50 -37.03 -34.26
C GLY A 537 23.95 -36.07 -33.21
N CYS A 538 24.49 -34.86 -33.14
CA CYS A 538 24.07 -33.88 -32.12
C CYS A 538 22.79 -33.15 -32.52
N GLU A 539 21.83 -33.18 -31.62
CA GLU A 539 20.56 -32.45 -31.70
C GLU A 539 20.46 -31.45 -30.54
N ASN A 540 20.42 -30.16 -30.88
CA ASN A 540 20.37 -29.08 -29.90
C ASN A 540 18.99 -28.44 -30.00
N THR A 541 18.13 -28.75 -29.02
CA THR A 541 16.71 -28.35 -29.06
C THR A 541 16.46 -27.11 -28.21
N PRO A 542 15.81 -26.04 -28.74
CA PRO A 542 15.58 -24.83 -27.97
C PRO A 542 14.62 -25.07 -26.79
N ASN A 543 15.03 -24.69 -25.59
CA ASN A 543 14.24 -24.79 -24.38
C ASN A 543 13.97 -23.39 -23.80
N ASN A 544 12.81 -22.82 -24.14
CA ASN A 544 12.39 -21.51 -23.62
C ASN A 544 12.29 -21.46 -22.09
N SER A 545 12.03 -22.58 -21.41
CA SER A 545 11.94 -22.59 -19.94
C SER A 545 13.29 -22.36 -19.25
N ALA A 546 14.40 -22.65 -19.94
CA ALA A 546 15.76 -22.32 -19.48
C ALA A 546 16.10 -20.82 -19.62
N CYS A 547 15.25 -20.05 -20.32
CA CYS A 547 15.37 -18.60 -20.48
C CYS A 547 14.47 -17.78 -19.55
N ASN A 548 13.89 -18.35 -18.50
CA ASN A 548 13.03 -17.59 -17.59
C ASN A 548 13.84 -16.53 -16.81
N ASP A 549 13.65 -15.23 -17.10
CA ASP A 549 14.31 -14.12 -16.39
C ASP A 549 13.63 -13.73 -15.06
N SER A 550 12.53 -14.41 -14.73
CA SER A 550 11.64 -14.12 -13.59
C SER A 550 10.90 -12.77 -13.67
N ILE A 551 10.89 -12.11 -14.83
CA ILE A 551 10.12 -10.90 -15.08
C ILE A 551 8.79 -11.29 -15.73
N ALA A 552 7.68 -11.22 -14.99
CA ALA A 552 6.38 -11.74 -15.42
C ALA A 552 5.79 -11.11 -16.72
N CYS A 553 6.37 -10.01 -17.22
CA CYS A 553 5.91 -9.31 -18.42
C CYS A 553 6.78 -9.50 -19.66
N THR A 554 7.93 -10.17 -19.56
CA THR A 554 8.72 -10.56 -20.73
C THR A 554 8.17 -11.86 -21.33
N THR A 555 8.36 -12.02 -22.63
CA THR A 555 8.15 -13.29 -23.31
C THR A 555 9.52 -13.88 -23.63
N ASP A 556 9.82 -14.98 -22.93
CA ASP A 556 11.15 -15.54 -22.88
C ASP A 556 11.28 -16.66 -23.90
N THR A 557 12.27 -16.50 -24.77
CA THR A 557 12.48 -17.38 -25.92
C THR A 557 13.95 -17.75 -26.06
N CYS A 558 14.23 -19.02 -26.32
CA CYS A 558 15.56 -19.47 -26.69
C CYS A 558 15.74 -19.33 -28.20
N ASP A 559 16.70 -18.50 -28.62
CA ASP A 559 17.19 -18.47 -29.98
C ASP A 559 18.36 -19.47 -30.12
N PRO A 560 18.28 -20.51 -30.97
CA PRO A 560 19.33 -21.51 -31.15
C PRO A 560 20.67 -20.99 -31.71
N ALA A 561 20.78 -19.71 -32.07
CA ALA A 561 22.01 -19.09 -32.54
C ALA A 561 22.49 -17.92 -31.65
N GLU A 562 21.57 -17.25 -30.96
CA GLU A 562 21.86 -16.03 -30.17
C GLU A 562 21.62 -16.18 -28.66
N GLY A 563 21.01 -17.29 -28.20
CA GLY A 563 20.69 -17.53 -26.79
C GLY A 563 19.36 -16.92 -26.34
N CYS A 564 19.24 -16.61 -25.05
CA CYS A 564 17.98 -16.13 -24.48
C CYS A 564 17.60 -14.72 -24.94
N LYS A 565 16.34 -14.58 -25.39
CA LYS A 565 15.73 -13.33 -25.83
C LYS A 565 14.47 -13.04 -25.02
N TYR A 566 14.51 -11.91 -24.33
CA TYR A 566 13.45 -11.38 -23.46
C TYR A 566 12.68 -10.29 -24.21
N THR A 567 11.45 -10.56 -24.63
CA THR A 567 10.65 -9.61 -25.43
C THR A 567 9.59 -8.93 -24.56
N PRO A 568 9.60 -7.59 -24.35
CA PRO A 568 8.65 -6.92 -23.46
C PRO A 568 7.19 -6.97 -23.94
N ASN A 569 6.33 -7.70 -23.22
CA ASN A 569 4.89 -7.70 -23.45
C ASN A 569 4.19 -6.69 -22.53
N HIS A 570 3.94 -5.50 -23.07
CA HIS A 570 3.29 -4.40 -22.35
C HIS A 570 1.85 -4.75 -21.94
N SER A 571 1.14 -5.59 -22.72
CA SER A 571 -0.23 -6.00 -22.40
C SER A 571 -0.34 -6.95 -21.20
N ALA A 572 0.77 -7.61 -20.81
CA ALA A 572 0.84 -8.40 -19.59
C ALA A 572 0.96 -7.54 -18.31
N CYS A 573 1.24 -6.25 -18.45
CA CYS A 573 1.30 -5.29 -17.34
C CYS A 573 0.00 -4.51 -17.14
N ASN A 574 -1.13 -4.96 -17.68
CA ASN A 574 -2.40 -4.25 -17.47
C ASN A 574 -2.86 -4.39 -16.01
N ASP A 575 -2.88 -3.28 -15.26
CA ASP A 575 -3.35 -3.23 -13.86
C ASP A 575 -4.89 -3.07 -13.73
N GLY A 576 -5.58 -2.87 -14.85
CA GLY A 576 -7.03 -2.59 -14.91
C GLY A 576 -7.40 -1.13 -14.61
N VAL A 577 -6.43 -0.25 -14.36
CA VAL A 577 -6.64 1.15 -13.99
C VAL A 577 -6.58 2.02 -15.25
N ALA A 578 -7.73 2.49 -15.73
CA ALA A 578 -7.85 3.15 -17.03
C ALA A 578 -7.02 4.46 -17.24
N CYS A 579 -6.36 4.97 -16.20
CA CYS A 579 -5.54 6.19 -16.25
C CYS A 579 -4.04 5.98 -16.05
N THR A 580 -3.60 4.75 -15.79
CA THR A 580 -2.18 4.40 -15.83
C THR A 580 -1.78 4.09 -17.28
N THR A 581 -0.50 4.30 -17.58
CA THR A 581 0.12 3.79 -18.80
C THR A 581 1.01 2.62 -18.42
N ASP A 582 0.59 1.43 -18.83
CA ASP A 582 1.26 0.18 -18.52
C ASP A 582 2.41 -0.10 -19.47
N THR A 583 3.59 -0.28 -18.90
CA THR A 583 4.81 -0.56 -19.65
C THR A 583 5.57 -1.73 -19.04
N CYS A 584 6.07 -2.63 -19.89
CA CYS A 584 6.97 -3.69 -19.45
C CYS A 584 8.42 -3.23 -19.62
N SER A 585 9.14 -3.12 -18.52
CA SER A 585 10.59 -2.92 -18.53
C SER A 585 11.31 -4.28 -18.48
N PRO A 586 12.13 -4.64 -19.49
CA PRO A 586 12.88 -5.91 -19.49
C PRO A 586 14.01 -5.99 -18.43
N THR A 587 14.09 -5.03 -17.51
CA THR A 587 15.01 -5.07 -16.35
C THR A 587 14.34 -4.75 -15.02
N GLU A 588 13.18 -4.10 -15.02
CA GLU A 588 12.49 -3.64 -13.80
C GLU A 588 11.06 -4.20 -13.66
N GLY A 589 10.58 -4.96 -14.66
CA GLY A 589 9.23 -5.52 -14.69
C GLY A 589 8.13 -4.52 -15.05
N CYS A 590 6.93 -4.75 -14.53
CA CYS A 590 5.78 -3.91 -14.84
C CYS A 590 5.88 -2.54 -14.18
N LYS A 591 5.64 -1.51 -15.00
CA LYS A 591 5.63 -0.12 -14.57
C LYS A 591 4.36 0.56 -15.05
N HIS A 592 3.52 0.87 -14.08
CA HIS A 592 2.27 1.61 -14.22
C HIS A 592 2.56 3.09 -13.99
N THR A 593 2.39 3.93 -15.01
CA THR A 593 2.68 5.38 -14.90
C THR A 593 1.36 6.18 -14.89
N PRO A 594 0.97 6.81 -13.76
CA PRO A 594 -0.29 7.56 -13.67
C PRO A 594 -0.32 8.78 -14.59
N SER A 595 -1.48 9.05 -15.19
CA SER A 595 -1.68 10.19 -16.10
C SER A 595 -2.98 10.94 -15.81
N ASN A 596 -2.89 12.11 -15.18
CA ASN A 596 -4.07 12.94 -14.88
C ASN A 596 -4.81 13.39 -16.15
N THR A 597 -4.12 13.58 -17.28
CA THR A 597 -4.76 13.92 -18.57
C THR A 597 -5.56 12.77 -19.17
N ALA A 598 -5.32 11.51 -18.76
CA ALA A 598 -6.19 10.39 -19.12
C ALA A 598 -7.51 10.40 -18.33
N CYS A 599 -7.58 11.16 -17.22
CA CYS A 599 -8.78 11.35 -16.41
C CYS A 599 -9.55 12.63 -16.74
N ASN A 600 -9.33 13.27 -17.88
CA ASN A 600 -10.12 14.46 -18.22
C ASN A 600 -11.57 14.09 -18.53
N ASP A 601 -12.53 14.50 -17.70
CA ASP A 601 -13.97 14.28 -17.93
C ASP A 601 -14.61 15.32 -18.88
N GLY A 602 -13.87 16.39 -19.20
CA GLY A 602 -14.32 17.50 -20.03
C GLY A 602 -15.09 18.59 -19.26
N ILE A 603 -15.22 18.47 -17.94
CA ILE A 603 -15.95 19.42 -17.08
C ILE A 603 -14.96 20.43 -16.50
N ALA A 604 -15.04 21.68 -16.94
CA ALA A 604 -14.02 22.69 -16.63
C ALA A 604 -13.81 22.99 -15.13
N CYS A 605 -14.73 22.60 -14.25
CA CYS A 605 -14.68 22.85 -12.82
C CYS A 605 -14.34 21.63 -11.95
N THR A 606 -14.21 20.44 -12.53
CA THR A 606 -13.63 19.30 -11.82
C THR A 606 -12.11 19.39 -11.85
N THR A 607 -11.48 18.89 -10.79
CA THR A 607 -10.03 18.68 -10.73
C THR A 607 -9.78 17.20 -10.94
N ASP A 608 -9.29 16.88 -12.12
CA ASP A 608 -9.08 15.53 -12.61
C ASP A 608 -7.72 14.97 -12.17
N THR A 609 -7.76 13.84 -11.47
CA THR A 609 -6.57 13.19 -10.92
C THR A 609 -6.62 11.68 -11.15
N CYS A 610 -5.49 11.10 -11.52
CA CYS A 610 -5.31 9.64 -11.59
C CYS A 610 -4.79 9.14 -10.24
N ASP A 611 -5.62 8.41 -9.51
CA ASP A 611 -5.19 7.61 -8.37
C ASP A 611 -4.62 6.28 -8.91
N PRO A 612 -3.34 5.93 -8.62
CA PRO A 612 -2.73 4.69 -9.11
C PRO A 612 -3.41 3.41 -8.63
N ALA A 613 -4.20 3.47 -7.55
CA ALA A 613 -4.87 2.32 -6.95
C ALA A 613 -6.38 2.29 -7.23
N THR A 614 -7.03 3.45 -7.45
CA THR A 614 -8.49 3.54 -7.60
C THR A 614 -8.98 4.13 -8.94
N GLY A 615 -8.06 4.63 -9.78
CA GLY A 615 -8.37 5.17 -11.10
C GLY A 615 -8.73 6.64 -11.10
N CYS A 616 -9.63 7.05 -12.01
CA CYS A 616 -9.93 8.46 -12.19
C CYS A 616 -10.80 9.02 -11.08
N LYS A 617 -10.32 10.14 -10.52
CA LYS A 617 -11.01 10.91 -9.50
C LYS A 617 -11.22 12.34 -9.99
N HIS A 618 -12.49 12.66 -10.21
CA HIS A 618 -12.98 13.97 -10.60
C HIS A 618 -13.50 14.68 -9.34
N THR A 619 -12.77 15.67 -8.83
CA THR A 619 -13.16 16.37 -7.59
C THR A 619 -13.77 17.74 -7.92
N PRO A 620 -15.03 18.04 -7.53
CA PRO A 620 -15.62 19.35 -7.78
C PRO A 620 -14.81 20.48 -7.14
N ASN A 621 -14.55 21.54 -7.90
CA ASN A 621 -13.85 22.73 -7.43
C ASN A 621 -14.67 23.99 -7.73
N ASN A 622 -15.49 24.41 -6.75
CA ASN A 622 -16.35 25.59 -6.88
C ASN A 622 -15.58 26.89 -7.13
N SER A 623 -14.30 27.00 -6.75
CA SER A 623 -13.52 28.23 -6.97
C SER A 623 -13.25 28.52 -8.45
N VAL A 624 -13.31 27.50 -9.32
CA VAL A 624 -13.22 27.63 -10.77
C VAL A 624 -14.53 28.15 -11.39
N CYS A 625 -15.64 28.06 -10.65
CA CYS A 625 -16.96 28.52 -11.07
C CYS A 625 -17.31 29.93 -10.59
N ASN A 626 -16.36 30.72 -10.13
CA ASN A 626 -16.65 32.10 -9.71
C ASN A 626 -16.96 32.97 -10.95
N ASP A 627 -18.18 33.50 -11.05
CA ASP A 627 -18.61 34.39 -12.14
C ASP A 627 -18.27 35.88 -11.88
N GLY A 628 -17.89 36.21 -10.65
CA GLY A 628 -17.60 37.57 -10.19
C GLY A 628 -18.81 38.35 -9.66
N ILE A 629 -19.99 37.74 -9.61
CA ILE A 629 -21.25 38.39 -9.23
C ILE A 629 -21.56 38.07 -7.77
N ALA A 630 -21.41 39.06 -6.88
CA ALA A 630 -21.44 38.86 -5.43
C ALA A 630 -22.75 38.23 -4.86
N CYS A 631 -23.84 38.21 -5.63
CA CYS A 631 -25.13 37.65 -5.20
C CYS A 631 -25.46 36.26 -5.78
N THR A 632 -24.66 35.74 -6.72
CA THR A 632 -24.79 34.35 -7.15
C THR A 632 -24.09 33.43 -6.14
N THR A 633 -24.54 32.19 -6.06
CA THR A 633 -23.86 31.12 -5.31
C THR A 633 -23.28 30.14 -6.31
N ASP A 634 -21.95 30.15 -6.41
CA ASP A 634 -21.19 29.39 -7.39
C ASP A 634 -20.90 27.97 -6.90
N THR A 635 -21.33 27.01 -7.72
CA THR A 635 -21.19 25.59 -7.42
C THR A 635 -20.72 24.82 -8.66
N CYS A 636 -19.76 23.92 -8.48
CA CYS A 636 -19.41 22.95 -9.50
C CYS A 636 -20.32 21.73 -9.36
N ASP A 637 -21.15 21.46 -10.35
CA ASP A 637 -21.89 20.21 -10.48
C ASP A 637 -21.03 19.22 -11.29
N PRO A 638 -20.55 18.11 -10.71
CA PRO A 638 -19.69 17.14 -11.41
C PRO A 638 -20.36 16.34 -12.54
N ALA A 639 -21.64 16.61 -12.86
CA ALA A 639 -22.30 16.05 -14.04
C ALA A 639 -22.60 17.09 -15.13
N THR A 640 -22.62 18.40 -14.79
CA THR A 640 -23.06 19.46 -15.72
C THR A 640 -22.18 20.70 -15.78
N GLY A 641 -21.17 20.82 -14.91
CA GLY A 641 -20.24 21.95 -14.86
C GLY A 641 -20.67 23.06 -13.91
N CYS A 642 -20.23 24.27 -14.20
CA CYS A 642 -20.50 25.42 -13.32
C CYS A 642 -21.97 25.80 -13.30
N LYS A 643 -22.46 26.06 -12.09
CA LYS A 643 -23.81 26.49 -11.80
C LYS A 643 -23.79 27.68 -10.86
N HIS A 644 -24.18 28.81 -11.42
CA HIS A 644 -24.39 30.09 -10.74
C HIS A 644 -25.86 30.16 -10.32
N THR A 645 -26.15 30.19 -9.03
CA THR A 645 -27.55 30.22 -8.53
C THR A 645 -27.82 31.56 -7.86
N PRO A 646 -28.73 32.42 -8.37
CA PRO A 646 -29.06 33.70 -7.74
C PRO A 646 -29.54 33.56 -6.30
N ASN A 647 -29.01 34.40 -5.41
CA ASN A 647 -29.40 34.44 -4.01
C ASN A 647 -29.79 35.86 -3.57
N ASN A 648 -31.08 36.16 -3.68
CA ASN A 648 -31.65 37.47 -3.35
C ASN A 648 -31.39 37.91 -1.89
N THR A 649 -31.14 36.99 -0.94
CA THR A 649 -30.90 37.39 0.46
C THR A 649 -29.59 38.13 0.65
N VAL A 650 -28.65 38.02 -0.30
CA VAL A 650 -27.37 38.73 -0.28
C VAL A 650 -27.52 40.19 -0.73
N CYS A 651 -28.58 40.50 -1.50
CA CYS A 651 -28.80 41.83 -2.07
C CYS A 651 -29.53 42.82 -1.17
N ASN A 652 -29.99 42.41 0.00
CA ASN A 652 -30.74 43.28 0.90
C ASN A 652 -29.81 44.32 1.53
N ASP A 653 -29.91 45.56 1.05
CA ASP A 653 -29.14 46.73 1.51
C ASP A 653 -29.77 47.39 2.77
N GLY A 654 -30.88 46.85 3.27
CA GLY A 654 -31.65 47.39 4.39
C GLY A 654 -32.57 48.56 4.03
N ASN A 655 -32.61 48.98 2.78
CA ASN A 655 -33.40 50.12 2.33
C ASN A 655 -34.82 49.69 1.94
N VAL A 656 -35.81 50.05 2.76
CA VAL A 656 -37.21 49.69 2.46
C VAL A 656 -37.83 50.53 1.33
N CYS A 657 -37.11 51.54 0.81
CA CYS A 657 -37.65 52.56 -0.10
C CYS A 657 -37.38 52.30 -1.59
N ASN A 658 -36.27 51.65 -1.95
CA ASN A 658 -36.03 51.08 -3.29
C ASN A 658 -36.70 49.70 -3.43
N GLY A 659 -36.90 49.00 -2.32
CA GLY A 659 -37.81 47.84 -2.19
C GLY A 659 -37.15 46.53 -2.59
N ILE A 660 -37.67 45.42 -2.02
CA ILE A 660 -37.03 44.09 -1.96
C ILE A 660 -36.19 43.77 -3.20
N GLU A 661 -34.88 43.68 -2.95
CA GLU A 661 -33.83 43.54 -3.93
C GLU A 661 -33.81 42.11 -4.47
N THR A 662 -33.46 41.96 -5.73
CA THR A 662 -33.33 40.67 -6.39
C THR A 662 -31.96 40.52 -7.01
N CYS A 663 -31.37 39.34 -6.88
CA CYS A 663 -30.14 39.02 -7.59
C CYS A 663 -30.46 38.73 -9.05
N ASP A 664 -29.96 39.58 -9.94
CA ASP A 664 -29.89 39.29 -11.36
C ASP A 664 -28.60 38.48 -11.65
N PRO A 665 -28.67 37.32 -12.33
CA PRO A 665 -27.51 36.49 -12.63
C PRO A 665 -26.54 37.07 -13.67
N ASP A 666 -26.87 38.17 -14.34
CA ASP A 666 -25.97 38.86 -15.27
C ASP A 666 -25.54 40.24 -14.73
N ASP A 667 -26.47 41.01 -14.13
CA ASP A 667 -26.25 42.39 -13.68
C ASP A 667 -26.10 42.56 -12.15
N GLY A 668 -26.11 41.48 -11.36
CA GLY A 668 -25.91 41.51 -9.91
C GLY A 668 -27.12 42.01 -9.10
N CYS A 669 -26.88 42.68 -7.96
CA CYS A 669 -27.96 43.10 -7.09
C CYS A 669 -28.76 44.27 -7.66
N GLN A 670 -30.02 44.00 -8.01
CA GLN A 670 -30.95 45.00 -8.54
C GLN A 670 -31.97 45.40 -7.48
N SER A 671 -32.20 46.70 -7.34
CA SER A 671 -33.26 47.22 -6.48
C SER A 671 -34.63 46.83 -7.01
N GLY A 672 -35.59 46.61 -6.11
CA GLY A 672 -36.94 46.22 -6.45
C GLY A 672 -37.81 47.37 -6.97
N THR A 673 -39.11 47.27 -6.74
CA THR A 673 -40.05 48.36 -7.05
C THR A 673 -40.09 49.35 -5.87
N PRO A 674 -39.76 50.64 -6.07
CA PRO A 674 -39.72 51.61 -4.98
C PRO A 674 -41.03 51.74 -4.21
N LEU A 675 -40.92 51.92 -2.89
CA LEU A 675 -42.05 52.07 -1.98
C LEU A 675 -42.74 53.42 -2.20
N SER A 676 -43.95 53.38 -2.77
CA SER A 676 -44.75 54.58 -3.01
C SER A 676 -45.41 55.09 -1.73
N CYS A 677 -44.81 56.12 -1.12
CA CYS A 677 -45.31 56.74 0.12
C CYS A 677 -46.42 57.79 -0.05
N ASN A 678 -46.80 58.10 -1.29
CA ASN A 678 -47.87 59.05 -1.60
C ASN A 678 -49.22 58.57 -1.04
N ASP A 679 -49.78 59.29 -0.06
CA ASP A 679 -51.09 58.98 0.54
C ASP A 679 -52.27 59.73 -0.11
N GLY A 680 -51.98 60.56 -1.11
CA GLY A 680 -52.96 61.40 -1.82
C GLY A 680 -53.31 62.72 -1.14
N ASN A 681 -52.69 63.05 0.01
CA ASN A 681 -52.92 64.30 0.72
C ASN A 681 -51.97 65.39 0.22
N LEU A 682 -52.50 66.38 -0.50
CA LEU A 682 -51.71 67.50 -1.02
C LEU A 682 -51.10 68.41 0.07
N CYS A 683 -51.46 68.19 1.34
CA CYS A 683 -50.97 68.90 2.51
C CYS A 683 -50.01 68.09 3.40
N THR A 684 -49.50 66.96 2.93
CA THR A 684 -48.30 66.32 3.48
C THR A 684 -47.12 66.50 2.54
N VAL A 685 -45.91 66.38 3.09
CA VAL A 685 -44.69 66.09 2.36
C VAL A 685 -44.39 64.62 2.64
N ASP A 686 -44.62 63.80 1.63
CA ASP A 686 -44.46 62.36 1.70
C ASP A 686 -43.00 62.02 1.40
N THR A 687 -42.27 61.56 2.41
CA THR A 687 -40.88 61.09 2.27
C THR A 687 -40.80 59.61 2.58
N CYS A 688 -39.80 58.94 2.00
CA CYS A 688 -39.49 57.56 2.36
C CYS A 688 -38.18 57.54 3.13
N ASN A 689 -38.24 57.09 4.38
CA ASN A 689 -37.08 56.87 5.23
C ASN A 689 -36.51 55.47 4.95
N PRO A 690 -35.22 55.33 4.59
CA PRO A 690 -34.64 54.04 4.19
C PRO A 690 -34.82 52.90 5.22
N VAL A 691 -34.92 53.20 6.51
CA VAL A 691 -35.03 52.18 7.57
C VAL A 691 -36.47 51.98 8.06
N THR A 692 -37.25 53.06 8.16
CA THR A 692 -38.58 53.05 8.79
C THR A 692 -39.76 53.13 7.81
N GLY A 693 -39.48 53.37 6.52
CA GLY A 693 -40.48 53.42 5.46
C GLY A 693 -41.15 54.79 5.34
N CYS A 694 -42.44 54.79 5.00
CA CYS A 694 -43.15 56.01 4.64
C CYS A 694 -43.39 56.95 5.83
N ALA A 695 -42.96 58.20 5.67
CA ALA A 695 -43.15 59.28 6.63
C ALA A 695 -43.89 60.44 5.94
N ASN A 696 -45.14 60.66 6.34
CA ASN A 696 -46.00 61.68 5.76
C ASN A 696 -46.08 62.86 6.72
N THR A 697 -45.20 63.84 6.53
CA THR A 697 -45.07 64.98 7.43
C THR A 697 -46.04 66.09 7.05
N PRO A 698 -46.78 66.73 7.97
CA PRO A 698 -47.64 67.87 7.63
C PRO A 698 -46.83 68.99 6.97
N LYS A 699 -47.29 69.44 5.81
CA LYS A 699 -46.61 70.50 5.05
C LYS A 699 -46.59 71.79 5.85
N ASN A 700 -45.40 72.21 6.28
CA ASN A 700 -45.25 73.45 7.02
C ASN A 700 -45.58 74.64 6.11
N CYS A 701 -46.57 75.43 6.54
CA CYS A 701 -47.05 76.62 5.85
C CYS A 701 -46.88 77.89 6.70
N GLN A 702 -46.20 77.82 7.84
CA GLN A 702 -45.92 79.00 8.67
C GLN A 702 -44.99 79.95 7.89
N ASP A 703 -45.41 81.19 7.69
CA ASP A 703 -44.63 82.24 7.02
C ASP A 703 -43.77 83.07 8.00
N GLY A 704 -43.91 82.81 9.30
CA GLY A 704 -43.19 83.45 10.40
C GLY A 704 -43.82 84.76 10.90
N ASN A 705 -45.00 85.15 10.39
CA ASN A 705 -45.70 86.35 10.79
C ASN A 705 -46.77 86.05 11.87
N PRO A 706 -46.65 86.57 13.11
CA PRO A 706 -47.65 86.32 14.16
C PRO A 706 -49.01 87.01 13.92
N CYS A 707 -49.16 87.84 12.86
CA CYS A 707 -50.43 88.41 12.42
C CYS A 707 -51.17 87.58 11.35
N THR A 708 -50.68 86.40 10.96
CA THR A 708 -51.37 85.50 10.00
C THR A 708 -51.77 84.18 10.63
N ASN A 709 -52.90 83.63 10.20
CA ASN A 709 -53.31 82.26 10.45
C ASN A 709 -52.90 81.40 9.25
N ASP A 710 -51.87 80.58 9.45
CA ASP A 710 -51.18 79.87 8.38
C ASP A 710 -51.59 78.40 8.34
N TYR A 711 -52.17 77.97 7.21
CA TYR A 711 -52.61 76.60 7.03
C TYR A 711 -52.49 76.13 5.58
N CYS A 712 -52.31 74.82 5.40
CA CYS A 712 -52.35 74.21 4.07
C CYS A 712 -53.80 73.97 3.63
N ASN A 713 -54.13 74.35 2.39
CA ASN A 713 -55.45 74.12 1.81
C ASN A 713 -55.60 72.67 1.31
N PRO A 714 -56.47 71.83 1.90
CA PRO A 714 -56.53 70.39 1.61
C PRO A 714 -57.05 70.04 0.21
N LEU A 715 -57.60 71.01 -0.54
CA LEU A 715 -58.06 70.81 -1.92
C LEU A 715 -57.00 71.17 -2.97
N THR A 716 -55.94 71.88 -2.60
CA THR A 716 -54.95 72.43 -3.55
C THR A 716 -53.49 72.23 -3.15
N GLY A 717 -53.20 71.88 -1.89
CA GLY A 717 -51.84 71.75 -1.37
C GLY A 717 -51.07 73.07 -1.26
N ALA A 718 -51.74 74.20 -1.49
CA ALA A 718 -51.14 75.53 -1.36
C ALA A 718 -51.19 75.99 0.10
N CYS A 719 -50.12 76.63 0.56
CA CYS A 719 -50.12 77.35 1.82
C CYS A 719 -50.95 78.63 1.71
N VAL A 720 -51.79 78.87 2.72
CA VAL A 720 -52.68 80.02 2.84
C VAL A 720 -52.33 80.73 4.14
N HIS A 721 -52.06 82.03 4.05
CA HIS A 721 -51.69 82.88 5.18
C HIS A 721 -52.76 83.97 5.30
N GLU A 722 -53.65 83.87 6.30
CA GLU A 722 -54.82 84.74 6.44
C GLU A 722 -54.62 85.79 7.53
N TYR A 723 -54.61 87.08 7.17
CA TYR A 723 -54.24 88.19 8.06
C TYR A 723 -55.32 88.49 9.11
N ILE A 724 -54.93 88.57 10.39
CA ILE A 724 -55.82 88.76 11.55
C ILE A 724 -55.25 89.75 12.59
N CYS A 725 -55.21 91.03 12.24
CA CYS A 725 -54.81 92.12 13.16
C CYS A 725 -55.63 93.41 12.94
N GLU A 726 -56.56 93.73 13.88
CA GLU A 726 -57.25 95.04 13.98
C GLU A 726 -57.16 95.60 15.42
N GLY A 727 -56.70 96.85 15.57
CA GLY A 727 -57.38 97.85 16.40
C GLY A 727 -57.00 98.09 17.88
N GLU A 728 -55.96 98.90 18.11
CA GLU A 728 -55.86 100.01 19.12
C GLU A 728 -56.08 99.79 20.64
N GLY A 729 -55.22 100.43 21.46
CA GLY A 729 -55.51 100.76 22.88
C GLY A 729 -54.27 100.94 23.77
N GLU A 730 -54.09 102.11 24.40
CA GLU A 730 -52.89 102.52 25.16
C GLU A 730 -52.96 102.30 26.69
N ASP A 731 -51.77 102.30 27.31
CA ASP A 731 -51.38 102.80 28.65
C ASP A 731 -51.59 102.04 29.99
N GLU A 732 -50.43 101.92 30.68
CA GLU A 732 -50.13 102.14 32.11
C GLU A 732 -50.78 101.27 33.22
N GLY A 733 -49.91 100.62 34.04
CA GLY A 733 -50.31 100.04 35.33
C GLY A 733 -49.24 99.21 36.05
N GLU A 734 -48.64 99.76 37.12
CA GLU A 734 -47.75 99.01 38.05
C GLU A 734 -48.53 97.96 38.87
N GLY A 735 -47.88 96.84 39.24
CA GLY A 735 -48.47 95.80 40.10
C GLY A 735 -47.45 94.79 40.65
N GLU A 736 -47.46 94.61 41.97
CA GLU A 736 -46.45 93.89 42.78
C GLU A 736 -46.78 92.38 42.99
N TYR A 737 -45.73 91.55 43.14
CA TYR A 737 -45.59 90.13 43.61
C TYR A 737 -46.77 89.39 44.31
N PRO A 738 -46.81 88.02 44.39
CA PRO A 738 -45.66 87.07 44.44
C PRO A 738 -45.85 85.69 43.74
N GLY A 739 -44.83 84.80 43.80
CA GLY A 739 -45.04 83.36 43.54
C GLY A 739 -43.82 82.53 43.12
N GLU A 740 -42.90 82.29 44.05
CA GLU A 740 -41.68 81.47 43.98
C GLU A 740 -41.67 80.23 43.05
N GLY A 741 -40.52 80.04 42.39
CA GLY A 741 -40.16 78.86 41.60
C GLY A 741 -38.68 78.85 41.24
N GLU A 742 -37.78 78.91 42.25
CA GLU A 742 -36.34 78.79 42.01
C GLU A 742 -35.98 77.40 41.47
N GLY A 743 -35.09 77.40 40.48
CA GLY A 743 -34.60 76.20 39.81
C GLY A 743 -33.49 76.57 38.83
N GLU A 744 -32.33 76.96 39.36
CA GLU A 744 -31.17 77.29 38.53
C GLU A 744 -30.70 76.09 37.70
N GLY A 745 -30.30 76.40 36.48
CA GLY A 745 -29.78 75.47 35.49
C GLY A 745 -29.59 76.23 34.18
N GLU A 746 -28.50 77.00 34.09
CA GLU A 746 -28.07 77.59 32.82
C GLU A 746 -27.87 76.46 31.81
N CYS A 747 -28.83 76.33 30.90
CA CYS A 747 -28.81 75.34 29.83
C CYS A 747 -27.59 75.62 28.93
N SER A 748 -26.57 74.77 29.02
CA SER A 748 -25.32 74.91 28.28
C SER A 748 -25.24 73.78 27.25
N MET A 749 -25.18 74.15 25.97
CA MET A 749 -24.99 73.18 24.89
C MET A 749 -23.64 72.44 25.04
N GLY A 750 -23.63 71.14 24.77
CA GLY A 750 -22.42 70.32 24.86
C GLY A 750 -22.39 69.23 23.79
N PHE A 751 -21.46 69.35 22.85
CA PHE A 751 -21.34 68.42 21.72
C PHE A 751 -19.90 67.89 21.55
N ALA A 752 -19.78 66.61 21.21
CA ALA A 752 -18.55 65.97 20.77
C ALA A 752 -18.57 65.71 19.26
N LEU A 753 -17.41 65.41 18.69
CA LEU A 753 -17.24 65.00 17.30
C LEU A 753 -16.59 63.62 17.28
N GLU A 754 -17.24 62.64 16.65
CA GLU A 754 -16.73 61.30 16.41
C GLU A 754 -16.45 61.12 14.91
N ILE A 755 -15.39 60.37 14.57
CA ILE A 755 -15.01 60.13 13.16
C ILE A 755 -14.62 58.67 12.92
N THR A 756 -15.11 58.07 11.83
CA THR A 756 -14.86 56.66 11.48
C THR A 756 -14.76 56.49 9.95
N PRO A 757 -13.77 55.75 9.41
CA PRO A 757 -12.58 55.25 10.10
C PRO A 757 -11.58 56.38 10.41
N ASN A 758 -10.80 56.23 11.49
CA ASN A 758 -9.62 57.08 11.74
C ASN A 758 -8.53 56.29 12.49
N PRO A 759 -7.37 56.03 11.88
CA PRO A 759 -6.96 56.46 10.53
C PRO A 759 -7.81 55.82 9.43
N ALA A 760 -7.94 56.53 8.32
CA ALA A 760 -8.56 56.06 7.08
C ALA A 760 -7.48 55.63 6.07
N GLU A 761 -7.84 54.77 5.12
CA GLU A 761 -7.05 54.48 3.92
C GLU A 761 -7.50 55.37 2.75
N SER A 762 -6.63 55.54 1.75
CA SER A 762 -6.93 56.37 0.58
C SER A 762 -8.02 55.70 -0.27
N GLY A 763 -9.16 56.38 -0.43
CA GLY A 763 -10.38 55.84 -1.05
C GLY A 763 -11.41 55.30 -0.06
N ASP A 764 -11.22 55.48 1.26
CA ASP A 764 -12.28 55.25 2.25
C ASP A 764 -13.23 56.46 2.32
N ASP A 765 -14.53 56.20 2.46
CA ASP A 765 -15.49 57.22 2.89
C ASP A 765 -15.35 57.45 4.40
N VAL A 766 -15.11 58.70 4.82
CA VAL A 766 -14.92 59.08 6.22
C VAL A 766 -16.16 59.81 6.75
N TYR A 767 -16.78 59.22 7.76
CA TYR A 767 -18.00 59.70 8.39
C TYR A 767 -17.66 60.54 9.63
N PHE A 768 -18.22 61.74 9.71
CA PHE A 768 -18.09 62.68 10.82
C PHE A 768 -19.46 62.88 11.48
N THR A 769 -19.59 62.55 12.77
CA THR A 769 -20.85 62.62 13.50
C THR A 769 -20.72 63.50 14.74
N VAL A 770 -21.61 64.50 14.87
CA VAL A 770 -21.73 65.35 16.05
C VAL A 770 -22.65 64.67 17.07
N VAL A 771 -22.11 64.32 18.22
CA VAL A 771 -22.82 63.58 19.28
C VAL A 771 -23.12 64.52 20.45
N GLU A 772 -24.38 64.57 20.88
CA GLU A 772 -24.80 65.35 22.05
C GLU A 772 -24.32 64.69 23.36
N LEU A 773 -23.72 65.49 24.25
CA LEU A 773 -23.20 65.02 25.53
C LEU A 773 -24.29 64.99 26.61
N LEU A 774 -24.20 63.99 27.50
CA LEU A 774 -25.11 63.82 28.64
C LEU A 774 -25.19 65.08 29.51
N GLY A 775 -26.36 65.75 29.48
CA GLY A 775 -26.63 66.98 30.22
C GLY A 775 -26.65 68.26 29.36
N SER A 776 -26.37 68.16 28.05
CA SER A 776 -26.67 69.21 27.08
C SER A 776 -28.18 69.43 26.95
N CYS A 777 -28.55 70.64 26.53
CA CYS A 777 -29.89 71.02 26.12
C CYS A 777 -29.79 72.21 25.14
N SER A 778 -30.83 72.40 24.33
CA SER A 778 -30.92 73.46 23.33
C SER A 778 -32.30 74.11 23.31
N SER A 779 -32.36 75.37 22.88
CA SER A 779 -33.55 76.21 22.80
C SER A 779 -33.79 76.67 21.36
N GLY A 780 -34.09 75.72 20.46
CA GLY A 780 -34.39 76.04 19.06
C GLY A 780 -34.09 74.90 18.10
N ILE A 781 -33.94 75.25 16.82
CA ILE A 781 -33.43 74.33 15.79
C ILE A 781 -31.91 74.45 15.75
N LEU A 782 -31.20 73.33 15.94
CA LEU A 782 -29.74 73.29 15.84
C LEU A 782 -29.27 73.58 14.42
N GLN A 783 -28.27 74.45 14.29
CA GLN A 783 -27.55 74.74 13.05
C GLN A 783 -26.07 74.36 13.20
N TYR A 784 -25.54 73.69 12.18
CA TYR A 784 -24.21 73.10 12.11
C TYR A 784 -23.37 73.79 11.03
N GLU A 785 -22.20 74.29 11.39
CA GLU A 785 -21.20 74.86 10.48
C GLU A 785 -19.89 74.08 10.58
N TRP A 786 -19.64 73.25 9.56
CA TRP A 786 -18.46 72.40 9.45
C TRP A 786 -17.24 73.18 8.96
N LYS A 787 -16.10 72.97 9.62
CA LYS A 787 -14.84 73.65 9.30
C LYS A 787 -13.66 72.69 9.34
N TRP A 788 -12.70 72.92 8.45
CA TRP A 788 -11.49 72.13 8.32
C TRP A 788 -10.24 73.02 8.34
N ARG A 789 -9.10 72.43 8.70
CA ARG A 789 -7.78 73.04 8.65
C ARG A 789 -6.73 71.97 8.29
N PRO A 790 -5.95 72.14 7.21
CA PRO A 790 -4.88 71.20 6.83
C PRO A 790 -3.76 71.13 7.89
N GLU A 791 -2.98 70.04 7.92
CA GLU A 791 -1.92 69.79 8.91
C GLU A 791 -0.82 70.87 8.93
N ASP A 792 -0.60 71.60 7.82
CA ASP A 792 0.42 72.64 7.69
C ASP A 792 0.02 74.01 8.28
N LYS A 793 -1.27 74.21 8.62
CA LYS A 793 -1.78 75.43 9.27
C LYS A 793 -1.95 75.23 10.78
N HIS A 794 -1.79 76.32 11.55
CA HIS A 794 -1.79 76.28 13.02
C HIS A 794 -2.61 77.43 13.60
N GLY A 795 -3.22 77.22 14.78
CA GLY A 795 -4.10 78.21 15.41
C GLY A 795 -5.53 78.15 14.88
N ASN A 796 -6.26 79.27 14.93
CA ASN A 796 -7.70 79.32 14.63
C ASN A 796 -8.02 79.54 13.14
N ASP A 797 -7.05 79.32 12.24
CA ASP A 797 -7.20 79.41 10.79
C ASP A 797 -7.98 78.19 10.23
N PHE A 798 -9.25 78.09 10.60
CA PHE A 798 -10.20 77.10 10.07
C PHE A 798 -10.98 77.71 8.89
N GLU A 799 -11.13 76.93 7.82
CA GLU A 799 -11.92 77.28 6.63
C GLU A 799 -13.26 76.55 6.69
N VAL A 800 -14.35 77.23 6.34
CA VAL A 800 -15.69 76.61 6.27
C VAL A 800 -15.74 75.66 5.08
N ILE A 801 -16.22 74.45 5.29
CA ILE A 801 -16.41 73.45 4.22
C ILE A 801 -17.69 73.84 3.46
N PRO A 802 -17.64 74.38 2.22
CA PRO A 802 -18.80 75.01 1.60
C PRO A 802 -19.90 74.03 1.19
N ASP A 803 -19.50 72.78 0.92
CA ASP A 803 -20.38 71.72 0.45
C ASP A 803 -20.94 70.86 1.60
N ALA A 804 -20.49 71.10 2.84
CA ALA A 804 -21.04 70.42 4.01
C ALA A 804 -22.44 70.95 4.33
N CYS A 805 -23.41 70.05 4.40
CA CYS A 805 -24.77 70.41 4.77
C CYS A 805 -24.87 70.90 6.22
N ASN A 806 -25.86 71.74 6.49
CA ASN A 806 -26.27 72.10 7.85
C ASN A 806 -26.94 70.87 8.51
N SER A 807 -26.11 69.98 9.03
CA SER A 807 -26.43 68.63 9.50
C SER A 807 -25.49 68.22 10.64
N SER A 808 -25.98 67.39 11.56
CA SER A 808 -25.16 66.73 12.60
C SER A 808 -24.15 65.74 12.03
N GLU A 809 -24.27 65.39 10.75
CA GLU A 809 -23.39 64.46 10.05
C GLU A 809 -22.82 65.08 8.78
N TYR A 810 -21.54 64.80 8.52
CA TYR A 810 -20.80 65.15 7.32
C TYR A 810 -20.01 63.93 6.84
N THR A 811 -20.07 63.62 5.54
CA THR A 811 -19.29 62.54 4.94
C THR A 811 -18.26 63.16 3.99
N LEU A 812 -17.02 62.72 4.11
CA LEU A 812 -15.96 62.94 3.13
C LEU A 812 -15.86 61.67 2.28
N GLU A 813 -16.37 61.73 1.05
CA GLU A 813 -16.29 60.62 0.09
C GLU A 813 -14.88 60.53 -0.52
N ASP A 814 -14.42 59.31 -0.84
CA ASP A 814 -13.12 59.04 -1.52
C ASP A 814 -11.89 59.72 -0.88
N ALA A 815 -11.74 59.68 0.45
CA ALA A 815 -10.73 60.48 1.17
C ALA A 815 -9.27 60.23 0.69
N ASP A 816 -8.48 61.30 0.52
CA ASP A 816 -7.09 61.22 0.09
C ASP A 816 -6.08 61.90 1.04
N SER A 817 -4.79 61.79 0.72
CA SER A 817 -3.70 62.34 1.55
C SER A 817 -3.77 63.85 1.80
N SER A 818 -4.50 64.61 0.99
CA SER A 818 -4.70 66.06 1.10
C SER A 818 -5.80 66.45 2.10
N ASP A 819 -6.73 65.55 2.42
CA ASP A 819 -7.78 65.76 3.43
C ASP A 819 -7.25 65.61 4.88
N THR A 820 -6.04 65.07 5.04
CA THR A 820 -5.36 64.94 6.33
C THR A 820 -5.25 66.30 7.04
N GLY A 821 -5.96 66.44 8.15
CA GLY A 821 -6.14 67.72 8.81
C GLY A 821 -7.00 67.65 10.07
N THR A 822 -7.34 68.83 10.58
CA THR A 822 -8.18 69.00 11.77
C THR A 822 -9.57 69.47 11.39
N TYR A 823 -10.59 68.76 11.85
CA TYR A 823 -11.99 69.08 11.62
C TYR A 823 -12.66 69.56 12.92
N VAL A 824 -13.62 70.47 12.80
CA VAL A 824 -14.42 70.99 13.91
C VAL A 824 -15.81 71.37 13.39
N CYS A 825 -16.85 71.13 14.18
CA CYS A 825 -18.19 71.63 13.89
C CYS A 825 -18.56 72.74 14.89
N THR A 826 -19.18 73.80 14.40
CA THR A 826 -19.85 74.80 15.25
C THR A 826 -21.33 74.49 15.26
N VAL A 827 -21.91 74.22 16.43
CA VAL A 827 -23.33 73.98 16.64
C VAL A 827 -23.95 75.22 17.28
N SER A 828 -25.09 75.69 16.80
CA SER A 828 -25.76 76.90 17.30
C SER A 828 -27.28 76.71 17.37
N ASP A 829 -27.94 77.39 18.29
CA ASP A 829 -29.40 77.48 18.36
C ASP A 829 -29.87 78.94 18.37
N ASP A 830 -31.14 79.20 18.71
CA ASP A 830 -31.67 80.57 18.76
C ASP A 830 -31.11 81.41 19.93
N SER A 831 -30.27 80.83 20.80
CA SER A 831 -29.80 81.41 22.06
C SER A 831 -28.27 81.45 22.24
N ASP A 832 -27.51 80.45 21.79
CA ASP A 832 -26.04 80.38 21.94
C ASP A 832 -25.34 79.59 20.80
N SER A 833 -24.00 79.54 20.81
CA SER A 833 -23.19 78.79 19.85
C SER A 833 -21.99 78.09 20.52
N PHE A 834 -21.82 76.79 20.23
CA PHE A 834 -20.81 75.91 20.81
C PHE A 834 -19.96 75.24 19.73
N ALA A 835 -18.63 75.29 19.84
CA ALA A 835 -17.73 74.58 18.93
C ALA A 835 -17.27 73.24 19.55
N THR A 836 -17.33 72.15 18.78
CA THR A 836 -16.85 70.83 19.24
C THR A 836 -15.36 70.85 19.55
N ALA A 837 -14.89 69.86 20.31
CA ALA A 837 -13.45 69.60 20.38
C ALA A 837 -12.90 69.30 18.96
N PRO A 838 -11.78 69.90 18.52
CA PRO A 838 -11.22 69.62 17.20
C PRO A 838 -10.66 68.19 17.13
N VAL A 839 -10.97 67.47 16.05
CA VAL A 839 -10.53 66.08 15.82
C VAL A 839 -9.59 66.02 14.63
N PHE A 840 -8.57 65.16 14.68
CA PHE A 840 -7.55 65.04 13.64
C PHE A 840 -7.74 63.74 12.84
N LEU A 841 -7.94 63.86 11.53
CA LEU A 841 -8.01 62.75 10.58
C LEU A 841 -6.61 62.47 10.01
N ARG A 842 -6.22 61.18 9.93
CA ARG A 842 -5.08 60.73 9.11
C ARG A 842 -5.56 59.82 8.00
N VAL A 843 -5.15 60.12 6.76
CA VAL A 843 -5.36 59.26 5.61
C VAL A 843 -4.03 58.62 5.18
N PHE A 844 -3.99 57.30 5.01
CA PHE A 844 -2.81 56.57 4.55
C PHE A 844 -2.91 56.17 3.08
N LEU A 845 -1.84 56.37 2.32
CA LEU A 845 -1.72 55.88 0.94
C LEU A 845 -1.56 54.35 0.93
N ASN A 846 -2.51 53.65 0.34
CA ASN A 846 -2.46 52.20 0.20
C ASN A 846 -1.43 51.81 -0.88
N ILE A 847 -0.26 51.31 -0.45
CA ILE A 847 0.74 50.72 -1.33
C ILE A 847 0.62 49.19 -1.20
N PRO A 848 -0.03 48.49 -2.15
CA PRO A 848 -0.14 47.04 -2.09
C PRO A 848 1.24 46.38 -2.27
N VAL A 849 1.81 45.88 -1.18
CA VAL A 849 3.06 45.11 -1.19
C VAL A 849 2.77 43.69 -1.67
N VAL A 850 2.58 43.52 -2.98
CA VAL A 850 2.41 42.21 -3.61
C VAL A 850 3.61 41.91 -4.51
N ALA A 851 4.22 40.74 -4.28
CA ALA A 851 5.23 40.08 -5.12
C ALA A 851 6.59 40.80 -5.34
N LEU A 852 7.48 40.71 -4.34
CA LEU A 852 8.95 40.75 -4.58
C LEU A 852 9.68 39.55 -3.93
N ALA A 853 9.16 38.35 -4.16
CA ALA A 853 9.88 37.10 -4.02
C ALA A 853 10.40 36.63 -5.40
N GLY A 854 11.17 37.47 -6.09
CA GLY A 854 11.61 37.17 -7.46
C GLY A 854 12.62 38.18 -8.00
N MET A 855 13.89 37.76 -8.07
CA MET A 855 15.01 38.42 -8.77
C MET A 855 15.41 39.83 -8.29
N GLY A 856 16.58 39.91 -7.64
CA GLY A 856 17.25 41.19 -7.43
C GLY A 856 17.90 41.71 -8.72
N LEU A 857 17.57 42.94 -9.12
CA LEU A 857 18.42 43.75 -9.98
C LEU A 857 18.29 45.25 -9.64
N LEU A 858 19.38 45.98 -9.72
CA LEU A 858 19.42 47.42 -9.43
C LEU A 858 18.60 48.23 -10.45
N VAL A 859 17.72 49.10 -9.97
CA VAL A 859 17.45 50.40 -10.63
C VAL A 859 17.42 51.52 -9.60
N THR A 860 18.50 52.31 -9.55
CA THR A 860 18.51 53.62 -8.93
C THR A 860 17.95 54.67 -9.88
N ILE A 861 16.84 55.33 -9.54
CA ILE A 861 16.52 56.70 -10.00
C ILE A 861 16.13 57.56 -8.79
N ILE A 862 16.43 58.85 -8.89
CA ILE A 862 16.67 59.78 -7.77
C ILE A 862 15.78 61.03 -7.92
N ALA A 863 15.01 61.36 -6.88
CA ALA A 863 14.53 62.70 -6.52
C ALA A 863 14.09 62.66 -5.04
N VAL A 864 14.78 63.19 -4.01
CA VAL A 864 15.55 64.43 -3.77
C VAL A 864 14.68 65.68 -3.62
N THR A 865 14.14 65.88 -2.40
CA THR A 865 14.50 66.94 -1.41
C THR A 865 13.58 66.81 -0.18
N GLY A 866 13.98 67.01 1.08
CA GLY A 866 15.30 67.34 1.63
C GLY A 866 15.42 66.95 3.13
N LYS A 867 16.67 66.78 3.60
CA LYS A 867 17.03 66.45 5.00
C LYS A 867 16.99 67.66 5.94
N HIS A 868 17.11 67.37 7.24
CA HIS A 868 17.76 68.14 8.35
C HIS A 868 16.80 68.70 9.43
N MET A 869 17.03 68.59 10.76
CA MET A 869 18.11 67.95 11.56
C MET A 869 17.61 67.36 12.90
N LEU A 870 18.39 66.43 13.46
CA LEU A 870 18.47 66.20 14.91
C LEU A 870 18.89 67.48 15.67
N ARG A 871 18.14 67.91 16.69
CA ARG A 871 18.72 68.20 18.03
C ARG A 871 17.69 68.44 19.14
N LYS A 872 17.93 67.77 20.27
CA LYS A 872 17.43 68.01 21.63
C LYS A 872 16.86 69.42 21.91
N ARG A 873 15.68 69.46 22.53
CA ARG A 873 15.67 69.61 23.99
C ARG A 873 14.70 68.64 24.65
#